data_AF-A0A518BUA5-F1
#
_entry.id   AF-A0A518BUA5-F1
#
_cell.length_a   1.000
_cell.length_b   1.000
_cell.length_c   1.000
_cell.angle_alpha   90.00
_cell.angle_beta   90.00
_cell.angle_gamma   90.00
#
_symmetry.space_group_name_H-M   'P 1'
#
loop_
_entity.id
_entity.type
_entity.pdbx_description
1 polymer ?
#
loop_
_entity_poly.entity_id
_entity_poly.type
_entity_poly.pdbx_seq_one_letter_code
_entity_poly.pdbx_strand_id
1 'polypeptide(L)'
;MRSDRQQTRRMLQGALALGLLGAAVTSAHADLTSDYQNLINSDSGLINYWTFEDVAPGGSFTTVADVVGGQHGTVIGTVDAQAGLVGTAGFFPGDTDGDMINNVVEIVGSDTNGLFDLQGSFTIEALVKTDQLSADNWSGIVSKGDSAWRIARNRGDDFIQGGANGLAGGVTNGFHDLDNSIWHYVALSYDQTTGVQTVYFDDSATSSTTTPGNSVDINAFTVMIGGNAEKPEREWLGLIDEVAIYNNSLSQADVNSRLTILDADPGAIDAVKIAYWTGAQASGSFGAGAGWDNGNQAPQTLDAVIIGQNGDVSFNQTLEIDSLEVGTTQDILSNPSSGEGKLTINGGELYVSGGADGTVGRGTKGEVLQTGGKLHFAGEDFEIGEDPNGDGTYTMTGGILQIGYWVEAPQFDNGWWMTNDSSAGDDLAIGRDRTVDEQGNSSDVASGVLDMSGDSEVRVANDVFLDVGYAEVHMTDNATMRVGDDLRAASADRGEGFMDIRGNALVQVEGRFSIADSNLSTMDVTVAGDATVEVGMYLVVSGQDSLNEAGVGTLTIEDNATINVGSIIYRGDTNGEPGLPTEETPAADRVADEHAFFVGTGNSSQGSGAVYQNGAGSLMTIGRIANIGFRTIGDYTITAGTFEVRGDAPISGVDFETGLSDDDGFVDGGGDVIIGVQGGSVGSFTYEGGTVDVFRDFTVGLGGEGTLKIVSGESGDADATGSFTIGGDLGFGGDFAGSEGGTGSLVAVLNGGEFTTIDVTGSNPETVGDLYIYDGATFDLELEGVAEVGRYLLISYAGDRYASDTSAADTGEFIETDVLQTLGIEYYLDYSVAGEVALVIESVDQLLLDGDFNFDGNVDLLDLSILAANFNQSAGVSGGDANGDGIVDLLDLSLLASNFGSSSVPEPAAAVLGLLGLGVVTRRRSA
;
A
#
# COMPACT_ATOMS: atom_id res chain seq x y z
N MET A 1 -7.87 5.61 -40.39
CA MET A 1 -8.02 5.01 -39.05
C MET A 1 -6.87 4.03 -38.72
N ARG A 2 -5.62 4.40 -39.02
CA ARG A 2 -4.41 3.64 -38.62
C ARG A 2 -3.20 4.54 -38.30
N SER A 3 -3.17 5.81 -38.75
CA SER A 3 -2.18 6.78 -38.24
C SER A 3 -2.38 7.11 -36.75
N ASP A 4 -3.59 6.96 -36.22
CA ASP A 4 -3.86 7.09 -34.77
C ASP A 4 -3.32 5.93 -33.93
N ARG A 5 -3.15 4.72 -34.49
CA ARG A 5 -2.67 3.56 -33.70
C ARG A 5 -1.16 3.56 -33.49
N GLN A 6 -0.39 4.26 -34.33
CA GLN A 6 1.05 4.45 -34.15
C GLN A 6 1.33 5.62 -33.19
N GLN A 7 0.50 6.66 -33.18
CA GLN A 7 0.56 7.72 -32.17
C GLN A 7 0.09 7.25 -30.78
N THR A 8 -0.89 6.34 -30.72
CA THR A 8 -1.34 5.71 -29.46
C THR A 8 -0.38 4.61 -28.99
N ARG A 9 0.38 3.93 -29.88
CA ARG A 9 1.41 2.95 -29.48
C ARG A 9 2.65 3.58 -28.85
N ARG A 10 2.95 4.85 -29.15
CA ARG A 10 3.98 5.62 -28.41
C ARG A 10 3.57 6.00 -26.98
N MET A 11 2.30 5.88 -26.62
CA MET A 11 1.80 6.10 -25.26
C MET A 11 1.39 4.80 -24.54
N LEU A 12 1.53 3.62 -25.19
CA LEU A 12 1.00 2.35 -24.66
C LEU A 12 1.99 1.18 -24.81
N GLN A 13 3.29 1.46 -24.76
CA GLN A 13 4.36 0.44 -24.71
C GLN A 13 5.11 0.43 -23.36
N GLY A 14 4.54 1.03 -22.30
CA GLY A 14 5.00 0.83 -20.92
C GLY A 14 4.46 -0.46 -20.25
N ALA A 15 3.38 -1.06 -20.74
CA ALA A 15 2.61 -2.00 -19.91
C ALA A 15 2.65 -3.49 -20.33
N LEU A 16 3.61 -3.97 -21.14
CA LEU A 16 3.62 -5.39 -21.55
C LEU A 16 5.02 -5.98 -21.79
N ALA A 17 5.98 -5.61 -20.94
CA ALA A 17 7.25 -6.31 -20.78
C ALA A 17 7.43 -6.91 -19.37
N LEU A 18 6.35 -7.26 -18.67
CA LEU A 18 6.44 -8.09 -17.45
C LEU A 18 5.83 -9.46 -17.70
N GLY A 19 6.70 -10.44 -17.90
CA GLY A 19 6.29 -11.83 -17.99
C GLY A 19 7.36 -12.78 -18.50
N LEU A 20 8.66 -12.49 -18.29
CA LEU A 20 9.77 -13.45 -18.45
C LEU A 20 11.13 -12.85 -18.03
N LEU A 21 11.21 -12.09 -16.92
CA LEU A 21 12.50 -11.70 -16.33
C LEU A 21 12.89 -12.70 -15.24
N GLY A 22 13.33 -13.86 -15.70
CA GLY A 22 13.79 -14.97 -14.86
C GLY A 22 14.90 -15.75 -15.54
N ALA A 23 15.84 -15.06 -16.20
CA ALA A 23 17.17 -15.57 -16.55
C ALA A 23 18.00 -14.46 -17.22
N ALA A 24 19.11 -14.09 -16.57
CA ALA A 24 20.28 -13.44 -17.16
C ALA A 24 20.07 -12.09 -17.88
N VAL A 25 20.16 -10.99 -17.14
CA VAL A 25 20.66 -9.72 -17.70
C VAL A 25 22.16 -9.93 -17.96
N THR A 26 22.51 -10.49 -19.11
CA THR A 26 23.89 -10.45 -19.61
C THR A 26 24.12 -9.13 -20.31
N SER A 27 25.05 -8.35 -19.75
CA SER A 27 25.82 -7.25 -20.38
C SER A 27 25.04 -6.15 -21.10
N ALA A 28 25.30 -4.90 -20.71
CA ALA A 28 25.00 -3.71 -21.50
C ALA A 28 25.23 -3.97 -23.00
N HIS A 29 24.18 -3.78 -23.80
CA HIS A 29 24.20 -3.92 -25.25
C HIS A 29 25.36 -3.10 -25.82
N ALA A 30 26.35 -3.79 -26.38
CA ALA A 30 27.59 -3.20 -26.83
C ALA A 30 27.42 -2.79 -28.28
N ASP A 31 26.79 -1.65 -28.57
CA ASP A 31 26.50 -1.16 -29.94
C ASP A 31 25.52 -2.08 -30.71
N LEU A 32 24.36 -1.51 -31.13
CA LEU A 32 23.32 -2.19 -31.92
C LEU A 32 23.91 -3.02 -33.07
N THR A 33 24.94 -2.47 -33.73
CA THR A 33 25.66 -3.14 -34.82
C THR A 33 26.29 -4.46 -34.38
N SER A 34 27.01 -4.42 -33.26
CA SER A 34 27.70 -5.62 -32.76
C SER A 34 26.71 -6.61 -32.17
N ASP A 35 25.66 -6.14 -31.50
CA ASP A 35 24.68 -7.04 -30.87
C ASP A 35 23.84 -7.78 -31.91
N TYR A 36 23.37 -7.08 -32.93
CA TYR A 36 22.65 -7.71 -34.04
C TYR A 36 23.55 -8.71 -34.76
N GLN A 37 24.78 -8.29 -35.12
CA GLN A 37 25.73 -9.19 -35.78
C GLN A 37 26.14 -10.38 -34.91
N ASN A 38 26.28 -10.20 -33.59
CA ASN A 38 26.58 -11.29 -32.65
C ASN A 38 25.42 -12.28 -32.56
N LEU A 39 24.17 -11.80 -32.51
CA LEU A 39 22.98 -12.64 -32.54
C LEU A 39 22.99 -13.50 -33.81
N ILE A 40 23.10 -12.87 -34.98
CA ILE A 40 23.13 -13.58 -36.27
C ILE A 40 24.27 -14.60 -36.32
N ASN A 41 25.49 -14.22 -35.95
CA ASN A 41 26.65 -15.11 -35.94
C ASN A 41 26.52 -16.28 -34.94
N SER A 42 25.68 -16.16 -33.92
CA SER A 42 25.44 -17.21 -32.93
C SER A 42 24.40 -18.24 -33.38
N ASP A 43 23.61 -17.93 -34.41
CA ASP A 43 22.51 -18.78 -34.84
C ASP A 43 22.99 -20.09 -35.46
N SER A 44 22.32 -21.17 -35.05
CA SER A 44 22.54 -22.47 -35.66
C SER A 44 22.10 -22.45 -37.13
N GLY A 45 22.89 -23.04 -38.01
CA GLY A 45 22.53 -23.23 -39.42
C GLY A 45 22.83 -22.06 -40.35
N LEU A 46 23.42 -20.97 -39.86
CA LEU A 46 23.90 -19.86 -40.71
C LEU A 46 24.94 -20.35 -41.75
N ILE A 47 24.73 -19.99 -43.01
CA ILE A 47 25.57 -20.39 -44.15
C ILE A 47 26.39 -19.20 -44.67
N ASN A 48 25.73 -18.06 -44.91
CA ASN A 48 26.32 -16.85 -45.48
C ASN A 48 25.70 -15.62 -44.82
N TYR A 49 26.49 -14.56 -44.64
CA TYR A 49 26.04 -13.32 -44.01
C TYR A 49 26.78 -12.11 -44.59
N TRP A 50 26.05 -11.19 -45.24
CA TRP A 50 26.58 -9.96 -45.84
C TRP A 50 26.12 -8.74 -45.04
N THR A 51 27.05 -8.11 -44.33
CA THR A 51 26.78 -7.01 -43.37
C THR A 51 26.95 -5.61 -43.96
N PHE A 52 27.47 -5.47 -45.18
CA PHE A 52 27.74 -4.18 -45.83
C PHE A 52 28.71 -3.22 -45.09
N GLU A 53 29.41 -3.66 -44.04
CA GLU A 53 30.36 -2.82 -43.28
C GLU A 53 31.71 -2.56 -43.94
N ASP A 54 31.95 -3.07 -45.15
CA ASP A 54 33.26 -2.93 -45.82
C ASP A 54 33.59 -1.51 -46.27
N VAL A 55 32.57 -0.66 -46.43
CA VAL A 55 32.68 0.70 -46.96
C VAL A 55 31.81 1.63 -46.14
N ALA A 56 32.41 2.64 -45.52
CA ALA A 56 31.67 3.61 -44.71
C ALA A 56 30.66 4.45 -45.53
N PRO A 57 29.58 4.99 -44.91
CA PRO A 57 28.59 5.82 -45.58
C PRO A 57 29.18 6.97 -46.40
N GLY A 58 28.67 7.17 -47.61
CA GLY A 58 29.16 8.14 -48.60
C GLY A 58 30.22 7.59 -49.56
N GLY A 59 30.64 6.33 -49.40
CA GLY A 59 31.44 5.58 -50.38
C GLY A 59 30.59 4.80 -51.39
N SER A 60 31.25 4.06 -52.28
CA SER A 60 30.60 3.14 -53.23
C SER A 60 31.21 1.75 -53.12
N PHE A 61 30.37 0.70 -53.12
CA PHE A 61 30.83 -0.68 -53.05
C PHE A 61 31.34 -1.16 -54.40
N THR A 62 32.45 -1.91 -54.38
CA THR A 62 32.87 -2.77 -55.50
C THR A 62 32.67 -4.26 -55.21
N THR A 63 32.70 -4.60 -53.93
CA THR A 63 32.47 -5.94 -53.37
C THR A 63 31.77 -5.79 -52.03
N VAL A 64 30.98 -6.79 -51.63
CA VAL A 64 30.34 -6.88 -50.30
C VAL A 64 30.78 -8.18 -49.65
N ALA A 65 31.35 -8.12 -48.47
CA ALA A 65 31.93 -9.27 -47.79
C ALA A 65 30.85 -10.16 -47.17
N ASP A 66 30.92 -11.44 -47.49
CA ASP A 66 30.34 -12.49 -46.66
C ASP A 66 31.28 -12.77 -45.48
N VAL A 67 30.83 -12.48 -44.26
CA VAL A 67 31.63 -12.62 -43.03
C VAL A 67 31.65 -14.05 -42.49
N VAL A 68 30.87 -14.97 -43.07
CA VAL A 68 30.74 -16.37 -42.61
C VAL A 68 31.22 -17.37 -43.66
N GLY A 69 30.58 -17.42 -44.83
CA GLY A 69 30.80 -18.46 -45.84
C GLY A 69 31.97 -18.18 -46.80
N GLY A 70 32.47 -16.94 -46.82
CA GLY A 70 33.51 -16.47 -47.74
C GLY A 70 33.04 -16.33 -49.19
N GLN A 71 31.73 -16.26 -49.44
CA GLN A 71 31.15 -16.01 -50.76
C GLN A 71 30.85 -14.51 -50.92
N HIS A 72 31.93 -13.72 -51.03
CA HIS A 72 31.80 -12.27 -51.21
C HIS A 72 31.03 -11.94 -52.49
N GLY A 73 30.15 -10.95 -52.41
CA GLY A 73 29.42 -10.39 -53.53
C GLY A 73 30.26 -9.43 -54.35
N THR A 74 30.04 -9.40 -55.67
CA THR A 74 30.63 -8.43 -56.60
C THR A 74 29.55 -7.48 -57.09
N VAL A 75 29.79 -6.17 -57.02
CA VAL A 75 28.82 -5.18 -57.50
C VAL A 75 28.84 -5.12 -59.02
N ILE A 76 27.67 -5.23 -59.64
CA ILE A 76 27.44 -4.94 -61.06
C ILE A 76 26.66 -3.63 -61.12
N GLY A 77 27.23 -2.60 -61.75
CA GLY A 77 26.64 -1.26 -61.77
C GLY A 77 27.09 -0.40 -60.60
N THR A 78 26.13 0.26 -59.94
CA THR A 78 26.37 1.11 -58.77
C THR A 78 25.54 0.66 -57.56
N VAL A 79 26.21 0.51 -56.42
CA VAL A 79 25.62 0.34 -55.09
C VAL A 79 26.41 1.23 -54.15
N ASP A 80 25.77 2.26 -53.60
CA ASP A 80 26.43 3.26 -52.76
C ASP A 80 26.22 2.96 -51.27
N ALA A 81 27.23 3.20 -50.45
CA ALA A 81 27.14 3.03 -49.00
C ALA A 81 26.36 4.19 -48.37
N GLN A 82 25.34 3.88 -47.58
CA GLN A 82 24.55 4.83 -46.80
C GLN A 82 24.39 4.34 -45.37
N ALA A 83 23.97 5.22 -44.46
CA ALA A 83 23.70 4.81 -43.08
C ALA A 83 22.58 3.75 -43.03
N GLY A 84 22.87 2.62 -42.39
CA GLY A 84 21.95 1.51 -42.13
C GLY A 84 21.09 1.74 -40.88
N LEU A 85 20.17 0.82 -40.60
CA LEU A 85 19.63 0.67 -39.24
C LEU A 85 20.69 0.06 -38.31
N VAL A 86 21.44 -0.89 -38.86
CA VAL A 86 22.56 -1.58 -38.25
C VAL A 86 23.77 -1.17 -39.09
N GLY A 87 24.69 -0.38 -38.52
CA GLY A 87 25.87 0.12 -39.23
C GLY A 87 25.63 0.75 -40.62
N THR A 88 26.09 0.09 -41.69
CA THR A 88 26.15 0.62 -43.05
C THR A 88 25.35 -0.23 -44.04
N ALA A 89 24.41 0.39 -44.77
CA ALA A 89 23.60 -0.28 -45.78
C ALA A 89 24.04 0.01 -47.22
N GLY A 90 23.69 -0.89 -48.13
CA GLY A 90 23.80 -0.67 -49.57
C GLY A 90 22.56 0.03 -50.14
N PHE A 91 22.75 1.16 -50.82
CA PHE A 91 21.72 1.82 -51.62
C PHE A 91 21.72 1.32 -53.06
N PHE A 92 20.60 0.72 -53.47
CA PHE A 92 20.34 0.19 -54.80
C PHE A 92 19.43 1.17 -55.53
N PRO A 93 19.88 1.82 -56.61
CA PRO A 93 19.10 2.82 -57.36
C PRO A 93 18.03 2.22 -58.29
N GLY A 94 17.74 0.92 -58.21
CA GLY A 94 16.83 0.23 -59.13
C GLY A 94 17.36 0.11 -60.56
N ASP A 95 16.50 -0.32 -61.48
CA ASP A 95 16.80 -0.31 -62.90
C ASP A 95 16.77 1.13 -63.43
N THR A 96 17.94 1.63 -63.84
CA THR A 96 18.12 3.02 -64.28
C THR A 96 18.29 3.17 -65.79
N ASP A 97 18.52 2.08 -66.52
CA ASP A 97 18.92 2.11 -67.93
C ASP A 97 18.27 1.04 -68.83
N GLY A 98 17.47 0.13 -68.27
CA GLY A 98 16.73 -0.90 -69.01
C GLY A 98 17.64 -1.95 -69.65
N ASP A 99 18.79 -2.25 -69.03
CA ASP A 99 19.76 -3.26 -69.48
C ASP A 99 19.57 -4.61 -68.76
N MET A 100 20.29 -5.63 -69.22
CA MET A 100 20.09 -7.04 -68.87
C MET A 100 20.49 -7.46 -67.44
N ILE A 101 21.03 -6.56 -66.60
CA ILE A 101 21.22 -6.65 -65.12
C ILE A 101 22.09 -5.44 -64.71
N ASN A 102 21.65 -4.58 -63.80
CA ASN A 102 22.43 -3.42 -63.35
C ASN A 102 22.08 -2.98 -61.93
N ASN A 103 23.04 -2.45 -61.17
CA ASN A 103 22.87 -1.99 -59.78
C ASN A 103 22.50 -3.11 -58.80
N VAL A 104 23.25 -4.21 -58.82
CA VAL A 104 23.04 -5.39 -57.96
C VAL A 104 24.34 -5.87 -57.35
N VAL A 105 24.26 -6.74 -56.33
CA VAL A 105 25.39 -7.51 -55.83
C VAL A 105 25.24 -8.96 -56.31
N GLU A 106 26.17 -9.41 -57.16
CA GLU A 106 26.21 -10.76 -57.70
C GLU A 106 27.11 -11.68 -56.85
N ILE A 107 26.58 -12.82 -56.39
CA ILE A 107 27.37 -13.84 -55.69
C ILE A 107 28.00 -14.79 -56.72
N VAL A 108 29.18 -14.40 -57.24
CA VAL A 108 29.85 -15.08 -58.34
C VAL A 108 30.10 -16.57 -58.04
N GLY A 109 29.71 -17.44 -58.96
CA GLY A 109 29.88 -18.90 -58.87
C GLY A 109 28.77 -19.65 -58.13
N SER A 110 27.74 -18.96 -57.63
CA SER A 110 26.55 -19.57 -57.01
C SER A 110 25.62 -20.28 -58.01
N ASP A 111 25.85 -20.13 -59.32
CA ASP A 111 25.20 -20.84 -60.42
C ASP A 111 25.66 -22.31 -60.55
N THR A 112 26.86 -22.60 -60.07
CA THR A 112 27.53 -23.91 -60.17
C THR A 112 27.89 -24.50 -58.81
N ASN A 113 27.75 -23.72 -57.74
CA ASN A 113 27.92 -24.16 -56.36
C ASN A 113 26.57 -24.58 -55.75
N GLY A 114 26.45 -25.86 -55.36
CA GLY A 114 25.25 -26.41 -54.75
C GLY A 114 24.94 -25.90 -53.33
N LEU A 115 25.77 -25.02 -52.76
CA LEU A 115 25.53 -24.39 -51.46
C LEU A 115 24.17 -23.67 -51.39
N PHE A 116 23.75 -23.08 -52.52
CA PHE A 116 22.50 -22.32 -52.63
C PHE A 116 21.32 -23.14 -53.18
N ASP A 117 21.52 -24.44 -53.39
CA ASP A 117 20.46 -25.39 -53.73
C ASP A 117 19.74 -25.79 -52.43
N LEU A 118 18.95 -24.87 -51.87
CA LEU A 118 18.26 -24.96 -50.57
C LEU A 118 17.15 -26.03 -50.55
N GLN A 119 17.51 -27.30 -50.75
CA GLN A 119 16.58 -28.43 -50.88
C GLN A 119 16.07 -28.96 -49.53
N GLY A 120 16.65 -28.53 -48.41
CA GLY A 120 16.24 -28.83 -47.04
C GLY A 120 15.35 -27.74 -46.43
N SER A 121 15.22 -27.70 -45.10
CA SER A 121 14.70 -26.51 -44.42
C SER A 121 15.69 -25.35 -44.60
N PHE A 122 15.21 -24.12 -44.75
CA PHE A 122 16.07 -22.96 -44.94
C PHE A 122 15.37 -21.67 -44.51
N THR A 123 16.18 -20.64 -44.30
CA THR A 123 15.69 -19.25 -44.12
C THR A 123 16.57 -18.29 -44.88
N ILE A 124 15.96 -17.23 -45.40
CA ILE A 124 16.62 -16.10 -46.05
C ILE A 124 16.05 -14.86 -45.39
N GLU A 125 16.89 -13.95 -44.95
CA GLU A 125 16.48 -12.69 -44.31
C GLU A 125 17.27 -11.50 -44.83
N ALA A 126 16.70 -10.32 -44.67
CA ALA A 126 17.33 -9.03 -44.96
C ALA A 126 16.62 -7.91 -44.19
N LEU A 127 17.34 -6.81 -43.96
CA LEU A 127 16.75 -5.51 -43.64
C LEU A 127 16.56 -4.71 -44.92
N VAL A 128 15.41 -4.07 -45.07
CA VAL A 128 15.10 -3.26 -46.25
C VAL A 128 14.44 -1.94 -45.87
N LYS A 129 14.68 -0.92 -46.68
CA LYS A 129 14.01 0.38 -46.57
C LYS A 129 13.80 0.98 -47.95
N THR A 130 12.59 1.44 -48.23
CA THR A 130 12.29 2.15 -49.48
C THR A 130 11.21 3.20 -49.28
N ASP A 131 11.31 4.29 -50.03
CA ASP A 131 10.33 5.37 -50.11
C ASP A 131 9.65 5.41 -51.50
N GLN A 132 10.07 4.52 -52.41
CA GLN A 132 9.64 4.50 -53.79
C GLN A 132 9.55 3.08 -54.33
N LEU A 133 8.40 2.79 -54.91
CA LEU A 133 8.17 1.55 -55.60
C LEU A 133 8.37 1.71 -57.11
N SER A 134 9.09 0.78 -57.72
CA SER A 134 9.22 0.69 -59.18
C SER A 134 7.83 0.49 -59.84
N ALA A 135 7.61 1.06 -61.02
CA ALA A 135 6.29 0.98 -61.69
C ALA A 135 6.00 -0.44 -62.21
N ASP A 136 4.97 -1.10 -61.65
CA ASP A 136 4.36 -2.38 -62.07
C ASP A 136 5.36 -3.50 -62.48
N ASN A 137 6.41 -3.72 -61.68
CA ASN A 137 7.32 -4.85 -61.85
C ASN A 137 7.70 -5.47 -60.49
N TRP A 138 8.05 -6.75 -60.48
CA TRP A 138 8.65 -7.37 -59.31
C TRP A 138 10.07 -6.84 -59.14
N SER A 139 10.50 -6.62 -57.90
CA SER A 139 11.88 -6.22 -57.58
C SER A 139 12.48 -7.20 -56.57
N GLY A 140 13.62 -7.79 -56.92
CA GLY A 140 14.30 -8.79 -56.10
C GLY A 140 15.06 -8.16 -54.94
N ILE A 141 14.83 -8.67 -53.73
CA ILE A 141 15.59 -8.29 -52.52
C ILE A 141 16.78 -9.25 -52.39
N VAL A 142 16.51 -10.55 -52.35
CA VAL A 142 17.52 -11.61 -52.48
C VAL A 142 16.93 -12.74 -53.30
N SER A 143 17.60 -13.19 -54.35
CA SER A 143 17.04 -14.27 -55.19
C SER A 143 18.08 -15.14 -55.87
N LYS A 144 17.77 -16.43 -56.00
CA LYS A 144 18.44 -17.35 -56.95
C LYS A 144 17.69 -17.46 -58.27
N GLY A 145 16.40 -17.08 -58.30
CA GLY A 145 15.61 -16.97 -59.52
C GLY A 145 14.14 -17.34 -59.31
N ASP A 146 13.32 -17.05 -60.32
CA ASP A 146 11.88 -17.34 -60.31
C ASP A 146 11.57 -18.85 -60.31
N SER A 147 12.50 -19.66 -60.81
CA SER A 147 12.40 -21.13 -60.88
C SER A 147 12.97 -21.85 -59.65
N ALA A 148 13.49 -21.12 -58.67
CA ALA A 148 13.97 -21.67 -57.40
C ALA A 148 13.37 -20.86 -56.23
N TRP A 149 14.22 -20.24 -55.40
CA TRP A 149 13.82 -19.40 -54.29
C TRP A 149 14.07 -17.90 -54.53
N ARG A 150 13.25 -17.05 -53.90
CA ARG A 150 13.39 -15.58 -53.89
C ARG A 150 12.65 -14.92 -52.74
N ILE A 151 13.15 -13.78 -52.27
CA ILE A 151 12.36 -12.75 -51.61
C ILE A 151 12.33 -11.56 -52.55
N ALA A 152 11.14 -11.12 -52.91
CA ALA A 152 10.95 -10.03 -53.85
C ALA A 152 9.70 -9.24 -53.50
N ARG A 153 9.70 -7.94 -53.78
CA ARG A 153 8.47 -7.15 -53.76
C ARG A 153 7.53 -7.57 -54.90
N ASN A 154 6.24 -7.72 -54.60
CA ASN A 154 5.27 -8.27 -55.54
C ASN A 154 4.73 -7.22 -56.52
N ARG A 155 5.14 -7.26 -57.79
CA ARG A 155 4.67 -6.33 -58.85
C ARG A 155 4.62 -4.89 -58.35
N GLY A 156 3.58 -4.12 -58.73
CA GLY A 156 3.25 -2.79 -58.27
C GLY A 156 2.68 -2.68 -56.85
N ASP A 157 2.61 -3.76 -56.06
CA ASP A 157 2.07 -3.73 -54.70
C ASP A 157 3.13 -3.28 -53.67
N ASP A 158 2.70 -2.92 -52.47
CA ASP A 158 3.49 -2.44 -51.32
C ASP A 158 3.81 -3.56 -50.30
N PHE A 159 3.91 -4.82 -50.76
CA PHE A 159 4.23 -5.97 -49.91
C PHE A 159 5.31 -6.88 -50.50
N ILE A 160 5.96 -7.66 -49.63
CA ILE A 160 6.95 -8.67 -49.99
C ILE A 160 6.31 -10.01 -50.36
N GLN A 161 6.95 -10.77 -51.24
CA GLN A 161 6.60 -12.13 -51.61
C GLN A 161 7.83 -13.03 -51.46
N GLY A 162 7.65 -14.12 -50.72
CA GLY A 162 8.58 -15.23 -50.71
C GLY A 162 8.17 -16.26 -51.75
N GLY A 163 9.09 -16.62 -52.64
CA GLY A 163 8.92 -17.72 -53.61
C GLY A 163 9.82 -18.88 -53.27
N ALA A 164 9.28 -20.09 -53.24
CA ALA A 164 9.98 -21.35 -53.09
C ALA A 164 9.36 -22.35 -54.07
N ASN A 165 9.78 -22.27 -55.33
CA ASN A 165 9.16 -23.00 -56.43
C ASN A 165 9.53 -24.50 -56.38
N GLY A 166 8.65 -25.35 -56.90
CA GLY A 166 8.71 -26.81 -56.67
C GLY A 166 7.83 -27.28 -55.51
N LEU A 167 7.37 -26.36 -54.65
CA LEU A 167 6.39 -26.61 -53.60
C LEU A 167 4.95 -26.38 -54.12
N ALA A 168 3.96 -27.14 -53.65
CA ALA A 168 2.57 -26.98 -54.08
C ALA A 168 2.01 -25.65 -53.54
N GLY A 169 1.95 -24.62 -54.40
CA GLY A 169 1.60 -23.26 -54.00
C GLY A 169 2.80 -22.37 -53.66
N GLY A 170 3.99 -22.63 -54.24
CA GLY A 170 5.32 -22.05 -53.95
C GLY A 170 5.53 -20.53 -54.00
N VAL A 171 4.51 -19.72 -53.68
CA VAL A 171 4.61 -18.29 -53.35
C VAL A 171 3.76 -17.98 -52.12
N THR A 172 4.29 -17.17 -51.22
CA THR A 172 3.59 -16.65 -50.04
C THR A 172 3.74 -15.14 -50.03
N ASN A 173 2.63 -14.41 -49.85
CA ASN A 173 2.63 -12.94 -49.81
C ASN A 173 2.63 -12.47 -48.36
N GLY A 174 3.38 -11.40 -48.07
CA GLY A 174 3.42 -10.73 -46.77
C GLY A 174 2.38 -9.61 -46.64
N PHE A 175 2.63 -8.70 -45.70
CA PHE A 175 1.76 -7.57 -45.37
C PHE A 175 2.08 -6.31 -46.19
N HIS A 176 1.09 -5.42 -46.30
CA HIS A 176 1.14 -4.15 -47.03
C HIS A 176 1.64 -3.02 -46.13
N ASP A 177 2.84 -2.45 -46.39
CA ASP A 177 3.32 -1.13 -45.91
C ASP A 177 4.78 -0.82 -46.35
N LEU A 178 5.31 -1.46 -47.39
CA LEU A 178 6.76 -1.49 -47.65
C LEU A 178 7.39 -0.13 -48.05
N ASP A 179 6.60 0.82 -48.56
CA ASP A 179 7.07 2.10 -49.12
C ASP A 179 6.90 3.31 -48.18
N ASN A 180 6.83 3.04 -46.88
CA ASN A 180 6.61 4.02 -45.81
C ASN A 180 7.89 4.76 -45.36
N SER A 181 9.03 4.55 -46.03
CA SER A 181 10.32 5.17 -45.70
C SER A 181 10.90 4.81 -44.32
N ILE A 182 10.51 3.69 -43.71
CA ILE A 182 11.15 3.13 -42.51
C ILE A 182 11.83 1.79 -42.80
N TRP A 183 12.66 1.32 -41.87
CA TRP A 183 13.34 0.04 -41.96
C TRP A 183 12.39 -1.10 -41.61
N HIS A 184 12.49 -2.19 -42.37
CA HIS A 184 11.69 -3.40 -42.20
C HIS A 184 12.57 -4.63 -42.17
N TYR A 185 12.25 -5.55 -41.26
CA TYR A 185 12.81 -6.91 -41.27
C TYR A 185 11.97 -7.80 -42.17
N VAL A 186 12.61 -8.47 -43.12
CA VAL A 186 11.92 -9.35 -44.08
C VAL A 186 12.60 -10.71 -44.17
N ALA A 187 11.81 -11.79 -44.14
CA ALA A 187 12.35 -13.14 -44.27
C ALA A 187 11.42 -14.12 -45.00
N LEU A 188 12.01 -15.12 -45.63
CA LEU A 188 11.37 -16.33 -46.15
C LEU A 188 11.97 -17.54 -45.44
N SER A 189 11.14 -18.24 -44.67
CA SER A 189 11.48 -19.49 -43.99
C SER A 189 10.70 -20.64 -44.61
N TYR A 190 11.34 -21.79 -44.81
CA TYR A 190 10.69 -23.03 -45.21
C TYR A 190 11.16 -24.17 -44.31
N ASP A 191 10.22 -24.82 -43.63
CA ASP A 191 10.48 -26.05 -42.91
C ASP A 191 10.06 -27.25 -43.77
N GLN A 192 11.02 -27.96 -44.33
CA GLN A 192 10.79 -29.16 -45.14
C GLN A 192 10.12 -30.27 -44.33
N THR A 193 10.39 -30.36 -43.03
CA THR A 193 9.87 -31.43 -42.17
C THR A 193 8.37 -31.33 -42.00
N THR A 194 7.86 -30.11 -41.86
CA THR A 194 6.43 -29.83 -41.70
C THR A 194 5.75 -29.40 -43.00
N GLY A 195 6.52 -29.03 -44.02
CA GLY A 195 6.00 -28.49 -45.29
C GLY A 195 5.48 -27.06 -45.17
N VAL A 196 5.88 -26.30 -44.15
CA VAL A 196 5.40 -24.94 -43.89
C VAL A 196 6.38 -23.93 -44.48
N GLN A 197 5.89 -23.08 -45.38
CA GLN A 197 6.58 -21.90 -45.89
C GLN A 197 6.00 -20.66 -45.21
N THR A 198 6.83 -19.81 -44.63
CA THR A 198 6.44 -18.58 -43.92
C THR A 198 7.20 -17.38 -44.47
N VAL A 199 6.48 -16.29 -44.69
CA VAL A 199 7.05 -14.97 -45.00
C VAL A 199 6.82 -14.07 -43.79
N TYR A 200 7.92 -13.52 -43.28
CA TYR A 200 7.93 -12.57 -42.17
C TYR A 200 8.11 -11.16 -42.72
N PHE A 201 7.30 -10.24 -42.22
CA PHE A 201 7.41 -8.80 -42.42
C PHE A 201 7.26 -8.17 -41.03
N ASP A 202 8.36 -7.68 -40.48
CA ASP A 202 8.49 -7.28 -39.08
C ASP A 202 7.96 -8.37 -38.13
N ASP A 203 7.13 -7.99 -37.16
CA ASP A 203 6.49 -8.88 -36.17
C ASP A 203 5.45 -9.85 -36.77
N SER A 204 5.12 -9.67 -38.05
CA SER A 204 3.96 -10.27 -38.68
C SER A 204 4.36 -11.38 -39.66
N ALA A 205 3.70 -12.54 -39.57
CA ALA A 205 3.99 -13.71 -40.39
C ALA A 205 2.78 -14.16 -41.24
N THR A 206 3.04 -14.55 -42.49
CA THR A 206 2.05 -15.22 -43.36
C THR A 206 2.61 -16.56 -43.79
N SER A 207 1.85 -17.65 -43.59
CA SER A 207 2.29 -19.00 -43.93
C SER A 207 1.42 -19.66 -45.01
N SER A 208 2.05 -20.56 -45.76
CA SER A 208 1.39 -21.51 -46.66
C SER A 208 1.96 -22.91 -46.43
N THR A 209 1.17 -23.93 -46.73
CA THR A 209 1.55 -25.32 -46.49
C THR A 209 1.60 -26.11 -47.80
N THR A 210 2.66 -26.90 -47.95
CA THR A 210 2.82 -27.93 -48.99
C THR A 210 2.91 -29.30 -48.32
N THR A 211 2.96 -30.37 -49.13
CA THR A 211 3.26 -31.71 -48.62
C THR A 211 4.61 -31.73 -47.89
N PRO A 212 4.67 -32.23 -46.64
CA PRO A 212 5.92 -32.44 -45.91
C PRO A 212 6.93 -33.26 -46.72
N GLY A 213 8.21 -32.87 -46.66
CA GLY A 213 9.31 -33.52 -47.38
C GLY A 213 9.51 -33.04 -48.81
N ASN A 214 8.68 -32.14 -49.34
CA ASN A 214 8.93 -31.52 -50.65
C ASN A 214 10.17 -30.63 -50.61
N SER A 215 10.93 -30.58 -51.70
CA SER A 215 12.09 -29.71 -51.85
C SER A 215 11.82 -28.62 -52.86
N VAL A 216 12.52 -27.49 -52.69
CA VAL A 216 12.56 -26.42 -53.68
C VAL A 216 13.30 -26.90 -54.94
N ASP A 217 12.83 -26.46 -56.09
CA ASP A 217 13.45 -26.70 -57.39
C ASP A 217 14.84 -26.04 -57.45
N ILE A 218 15.77 -26.70 -58.12
CA ILE A 218 17.14 -26.20 -58.32
C ILE A 218 17.28 -25.60 -59.71
N ASN A 219 18.15 -24.60 -59.86
CA ASN A 219 18.48 -23.99 -61.13
C ASN A 219 19.96 -23.57 -61.18
N ALA A 220 20.43 -23.21 -62.37
CA ALA A 220 21.80 -22.76 -62.61
C ALA A 220 21.88 -21.23 -62.76
N PHE A 221 21.06 -20.49 -62.01
CA PHE A 221 21.12 -19.03 -61.96
C PHE A 221 21.91 -18.57 -60.73
N THR A 222 22.58 -17.43 -60.86
CA THR A 222 23.38 -16.82 -59.80
C THR A 222 22.47 -16.19 -58.74
N VAL A 223 22.87 -16.29 -57.48
CA VAL A 223 22.26 -15.53 -56.37
C VAL A 223 22.60 -14.05 -56.52
N MET A 224 21.59 -13.21 -56.39
CA MET A 224 21.70 -11.75 -56.40
C MET A 224 21.07 -11.14 -55.16
N ILE A 225 21.74 -10.13 -54.59
CA ILE A 225 21.15 -9.18 -53.64
C ILE A 225 20.78 -7.92 -54.44
N GLY A 226 19.55 -7.45 -54.27
CA GLY A 226 18.98 -6.32 -55.00
C GLY A 226 18.56 -6.61 -56.44
N GLY A 227 18.45 -7.87 -56.87
CA GLY A 227 18.04 -8.22 -58.24
C GLY A 227 17.66 -9.70 -58.44
N ASN A 228 17.49 -10.10 -59.70
CA ASN A 228 17.13 -11.47 -60.09
C ASN A 228 17.78 -11.88 -61.43
N ALA A 229 18.68 -12.88 -61.36
CA ALA A 229 19.45 -13.33 -62.52
C ALA A 229 18.61 -14.00 -63.62
N GLU A 230 17.47 -14.60 -63.27
CA GLU A 230 16.57 -15.24 -64.24
C GLU A 230 15.65 -14.23 -64.94
N LYS A 231 15.37 -13.11 -64.27
CA LYS A 231 14.48 -12.04 -64.72
C LYS A 231 15.18 -10.69 -64.55
N PRO A 232 16.03 -10.30 -65.51
CA PRO A 232 16.56 -8.94 -65.63
C PRO A 232 15.48 -7.86 -65.52
N GLU A 233 15.88 -6.61 -65.23
CA GLU A 233 14.99 -5.44 -65.09
C GLU A 233 14.14 -5.48 -63.79
N ARG A 234 14.52 -6.32 -62.81
CA ARG A 234 13.83 -6.52 -61.52
C ARG A 234 14.68 -6.07 -60.34
N GLU A 235 15.45 -5.01 -60.52
CA GLU A 235 16.35 -4.52 -59.50
C GLU A 235 15.61 -3.74 -58.41
N TRP A 236 16.17 -3.81 -57.20
CA TRP A 236 15.62 -3.16 -56.02
C TRP A 236 15.91 -1.66 -56.06
N LEU A 237 14.89 -0.87 -55.74
CA LEU A 237 15.02 0.56 -55.50
C LEU A 237 14.87 0.79 -53.99
N GLY A 238 15.97 1.12 -53.32
CA GLY A 238 16.00 1.36 -51.87
C GLY A 238 17.28 0.86 -51.23
N LEU A 239 17.25 0.79 -49.90
CA LEU A 239 18.34 0.29 -49.07
C LEU A 239 18.12 -1.19 -48.77
N ILE A 240 19.20 -1.97 -48.78
CA ILE A 240 19.25 -3.35 -48.28
C ILE A 240 20.44 -3.45 -47.33
N ASP A 241 20.23 -4.16 -46.24
CA ASP A 241 21.23 -4.38 -45.20
C ASP A 241 21.07 -5.77 -44.57
N GLU A 242 22.09 -6.21 -43.84
CA GLU A 242 22.10 -7.43 -43.00
C GLU A 242 21.46 -8.67 -43.65
N VAL A 243 22.03 -9.10 -44.80
CA VAL A 243 21.48 -10.23 -45.57
C VAL A 243 22.08 -11.55 -45.10
N ALA A 244 21.24 -12.48 -44.65
CA ALA A 244 21.68 -13.79 -44.16
C ALA A 244 20.91 -14.97 -44.79
N ILE A 245 21.59 -16.11 -44.93
CA ILE A 245 21.02 -17.37 -45.42
C ILE A 245 21.34 -18.51 -44.46
N TYR A 246 20.33 -19.31 -44.13
CA TYR A 246 20.38 -20.41 -43.18
C TYR A 246 19.96 -21.74 -43.81
N ASN A 247 20.49 -22.86 -43.30
CA ASN A 247 20.09 -24.24 -43.65
C ASN A 247 19.07 -24.85 -42.68
N ASN A 248 18.38 -24.01 -41.91
CA ASN A 248 17.26 -24.36 -41.05
C ASN A 248 16.14 -23.30 -41.20
N SER A 249 14.95 -23.66 -40.73
CA SER A 249 13.79 -22.76 -40.68
C SER A 249 13.80 -21.98 -39.37
N LEU A 250 13.92 -20.66 -39.43
CA LEU A 250 13.72 -19.80 -38.27
C LEU A 250 12.25 -19.83 -37.84
N SER A 251 12.05 -19.77 -36.53
CA SER A 251 10.76 -19.67 -35.87
C SER A 251 10.36 -18.21 -35.62
N GLN A 252 9.11 -17.98 -35.22
CA GLN A 252 8.67 -16.65 -34.78
C GLN A 252 9.48 -16.16 -33.58
N ALA A 253 9.97 -17.04 -32.70
CA ALA A 253 10.79 -16.63 -31.56
C ALA A 253 12.17 -16.12 -31.97
N ASP A 254 12.77 -16.74 -32.99
CA ASP A 254 14.05 -16.29 -33.55
C ASP A 254 13.88 -14.92 -34.22
N VAL A 255 12.78 -14.73 -34.95
CA VAL A 255 12.38 -13.44 -35.55
C VAL A 255 12.16 -12.38 -34.47
N ASN A 256 11.42 -12.70 -33.41
CA ASN A 256 11.20 -11.77 -32.31
C ASN A 256 12.52 -11.37 -31.65
N SER A 257 13.50 -12.28 -31.54
CA SER A 257 14.82 -11.96 -30.99
C SER A 257 15.58 -10.93 -31.84
N ARG A 258 15.43 -10.99 -33.19
CA ARG A 258 15.96 -9.94 -34.09
C ARG A 258 15.24 -8.62 -33.86
N LEU A 259 13.90 -8.64 -33.84
CA LEU A 259 13.09 -7.43 -33.67
C LEU A 259 13.33 -6.76 -32.32
N THR A 260 13.52 -7.52 -31.24
CA THR A 260 13.88 -6.95 -29.94
C THR A 260 15.17 -6.14 -30.01
N ILE A 261 16.17 -6.59 -30.78
CA ILE A 261 17.41 -5.84 -30.99
C ILE A 261 17.18 -4.65 -31.94
N LEU A 262 16.42 -4.82 -33.03
CA LEU A 262 16.19 -3.78 -34.04
C LEU A 262 15.22 -2.67 -33.60
N ASP A 263 14.24 -3.00 -32.76
CA ASP A 263 13.28 -2.08 -32.13
C ASP A 263 13.88 -1.41 -30.88
N ALA A 264 15.07 -1.84 -30.44
CA ALA A 264 15.87 -1.06 -29.52
C ALA A 264 16.29 0.21 -30.25
N ASP A 265 15.49 1.27 -30.11
CA ASP A 265 15.65 2.54 -30.82
C ASP A 265 17.11 3.01 -30.77
N PRO A 266 17.87 2.97 -31.89
CA PRO A 266 19.26 3.43 -31.89
C PRO A 266 19.38 4.96 -31.73
N GLY A 267 18.25 5.67 -31.74
CA GLY A 267 18.09 7.07 -31.30
C GLY A 267 17.56 7.24 -29.86
N ALA A 268 17.15 6.17 -29.18
CA ALA A 268 16.88 6.16 -27.73
C ALA A 268 18.13 5.83 -26.90
N ILE A 269 19.25 5.53 -27.56
CA ILE A 269 20.54 5.26 -26.92
C ILE A 269 21.66 6.22 -27.40
N ASP A 270 21.32 7.38 -27.98
CA ASP A 270 22.25 8.52 -27.94
C ASP A 270 22.13 9.21 -26.57
N ALA A 271 22.77 8.54 -25.60
CA ALA A 271 23.18 9.00 -24.29
C ALA A 271 22.09 9.42 -23.29
N VAL A 272 21.49 8.43 -22.61
CA VAL A 272 21.42 8.56 -21.14
C VAL A 272 22.87 8.64 -20.68
N LYS A 273 23.42 9.86 -20.50
CA LYS A 273 24.73 9.97 -19.88
C LYS A 273 24.55 9.59 -18.42
N ILE A 274 25.28 8.59 -17.97
CA ILE A 274 25.33 8.24 -16.56
C ILE A 274 26.26 9.24 -15.90
N ALA A 275 25.70 10.20 -15.17
CA ALA A 275 26.49 11.02 -14.28
C ALA A 275 26.82 10.21 -13.03
N TYR A 276 28.06 9.70 -12.96
CA TYR A 276 28.50 8.79 -11.89
C TYR A 276 29.52 9.42 -10.93
N TRP A 277 29.30 9.28 -9.62
CA TRP A 277 30.23 9.69 -8.56
C TRP A 277 30.62 8.53 -7.64
N THR A 278 31.92 8.23 -7.52
CA THR A 278 32.48 7.27 -6.54
C THR A 278 33.86 7.66 -6.01
N GLY A 279 34.17 7.27 -4.77
CA GLY A 279 35.50 7.34 -4.14
C GLY A 279 35.83 8.64 -3.39
N ALA A 280 36.87 8.61 -2.55
CA ALA A 280 37.22 9.64 -1.54
C ALA A 280 37.60 11.06 -2.06
N GLN A 281 37.45 11.33 -3.37
CA GLN A 281 37.69 12.65 -3.98
C GLN A 281 36.54 13.12 -4.90
N ALA A 282 35.41 12.41 -4.97
CA ALA A 282 34.30 12.72 -5.87
C ALA A 282 33.23 13.64 -5.23
N SER A 283 33.67 14.72 -4.56
CA SER A 283 32.74 15.79 -4.15
C SER A 283 32.50 16.74 -5.33
N GLY A 284 31.25 17.10 -5.60
CA GLY A 284 30.89 17.93 -6.74
C GLY A 284 29.59 18.70 -6.53
N SER A 285 29.33 19.66 -7.41
CA SER A 285 27.98 20.19 -7.61
C SER A 285 27.55 19.90 -9.03
N PHE A 286 26.25 19.75 -9.26
CA PHE A 286 25.72 19.84 -10.61
C PHE A 286 26.27 21.14 -11.25
N GLY A 287 26.90 21.04 -12.42
CA GLY A 287 27.54 22.20 -13.09
C GLY A 287 29.05 22.37 -12.91
N ALA A 288 29.72 21.65 -12.01
CA ALA A 288 31.15 21.86 -11.70
C ALA A 288 32.04 20.64 -11.99
N GLY A 289 32.00 20.10 -13.21
CA GLY A 289 33.08 19.28 -13.79
C GLY A 289 33.69 18.16 -12.93
N ALA A 290 32.91 17.51 -12.08
CA ALA A 290 33.28 16.31 -11.35
C ALA A 290 32.09 15.35 -11.48
N GLY A 291 32.33 14.20 -12.09
CA GLY A 291 31.38 13.18 -12.51
C GLY A 291 32.05 12.43 -13.68
N TRP A 292 32.24 11.12 -13.56
CA TRP A 292 33.01 10.35 -14.54
C TRP A 292 32.12 10.03 -15.75
N ASP A 293 32.01 10.99 -16.68
CA ASP A 293 31.70 10.67 -18.08
C ASP A 293 32.88 11.13 -18.95
N ASN A 294 33.04 10.50 -20.11
CA ASN A 294 34.08 10.53 -21.14
C ASN A 294 34.36 11.96 -21.71
N GLY A 295 34.51 12.97 -20.86
CA GLY A 295 34.50 14.37 -21.24
C GLY A 295 34.11 15.40 -20.17
N ASN A 296 34.12 15.11 -18.86
CA ASN A 296 34.15 16.13 -17.80
C ASN A 296 33.04 17.21 -17.88
N GLN A 297 31.80 16.84 -18.24
CA GLN A 297 30.65 17.76 -18.38
C GLN A 297 29.61 17.52 -17.27
N ALA A 298 28.84 18.57 -16.96
CA ALA A 298 27.75 18.50 -15.98
C ALA A 298 26.54 17.72 -16.54
N PRO A 299 25.73 17.07 -15.67
CA PRO A 299 24.51 16.38 -16.09
C PRO A 299 23.61 17.32 -16.90
N GLN A 300 23.05 16.81 -17.99
CA GLN A 300 22.11 17.45 -18.89
C GLN A 300 20.69 16.88 -18.69
N THR A 301 19.73 17.47 -19.38
CA THR A 301 18.35 17.01 -19.36
C THR A 301 18.24 15.56 -19.85
N LEU A 302 17.54 14.69 -19.10
CA LEU A 302 17.35 13.25 -19.37
C LEU A 302 18.59 12.36 -19.18
N ASP A 303 19.60 12.84 -18.44
CA ASP A 303 20.71 11.99 -17.98
C ASP A 303 20.28 11.10 -16.80
N ALA A 304 20.85 9.91 -16.64
CA ALA A 304 20.71 9.11 -15.42
C ALA A 304 21.74 9.56 -14.39
N VAL A 305 21.31 9.79 -13.16
CA VAL A 305 22.19 10.24 -12.07
C VAL A 305 22.40 9.09 -11.11
N ILE A 306 23.66 8.68 -10.95
CA ILE A 306 24.04 7.60 -10.05
C ILE A 306 25.14 8.08 -9.10
N ILE A 307 24.84 8.07 -7.80
CA ILE A 307 25.77 8.45 -6.75
C ILE A 307 26.14 7.20 -5.96
N GLY A 308 27.23 6.57 -6.35
CA GLY A 308 27.72 5.35 -5.69
C GLY A 308 28.54 5.63 -4.42
N GLN A 309 29.24 4.61 -3.93
CA GLN A 309 30.03 4.65 -2.71
C GLN A 309 30.98 5.86 -2.61
N ASN A 310 30.86 6.62 -1.53
CA ASN A 310 31.64 7.84 -1.21
C ASN A 310 31.46 9.00 -2.21
N GLY A 311 30.45 8.96 -3.09
CA GLY A 311 30.04 10.11 -3.88
C GLY A 311 29.34 11.15 -3.00
N ASP A 312 29.58 12.45 -3.23
CA ASP A 312 28.94 13.54 -2.49
C ASP A 312 28.61 14.69 -3.46
N VAL A 313 27.32 14.85 -3.77
CA VAL A 313 26.87 15.74 -4.83
C VAL A 313 25.91 16.79 -4.27
N SER A 314 26.16 18.06 -4.56
CA SER A 314 25.24 19.16 -4.25
C SER A 314 24.46 19.65 -5.47
N PHE A 315 23.15 19.82 -5.32
CA PHE A 315 22.22 20.32 -6.31
C PHE A 315 21.56 21.63 -5.83
N ASN A 316 21.45 22.62 -6.72
CA ASN A 316 20.84 23.92 -6.41
C ASN A 316 20.26 24.67 -7.62
N GLN A 317 19.96 23.97 -8.72
CA GLN A 317 19.49 24.56 -9.99
C GLN A 317 18.21 23.86 -10.48
N THR A 318 17.67 24.21 -11.63
CA THR A 318 16.57 23.43 -12.23
C THR A 318 17.14 22.47 -13.27
N LEU A 319 16.81 21.19 -13.17
CA LEU A 319 17.26 20.13 -14.06
C LEU A 319 16.22 19.01 -14.13
N GLU A 320 16.09 18.39 -15.30
CA GLU A 320 15.28 17.20 -15.50
C GLU A 320 16.23 16.04 -15.81
N ILE A 321 16.12 14.91 -15.12
CA ILE A 321 16.96 13.72 -15.25
C ILE A 321 16.07 12.52 -15.53
N ASP A 322 16.63 11.48 -16.13
CA ASP A 322 15.89 10.27 -16.45
C ASP A 322 15.67 9.42 -15.20
N SER A 323 16.74 9.09 -14.47
CA SER A 323 16.66 8.32 -13.22
C SER A 323 17.60 8.86 -12.15
N LEU A 324 17.32 8.51 -10.89
CA LEU A 324 18.13 8.87 -9.73
C LEU A 324 18.38 7.65 -8.85
N GLU A 325 19.65 7.28 -8.70
CA GLU A 325 20.09 6.30 -7.70
C GLU A 325 21.14 6.92 -6.77
N VAL A 326 20.95 6.78 -5.46
CA VAL A 326 21.88 7.24 -4.42
C VAL A 326 22.27 6.05 -3.56
N GLY A 327 23.55 5.79 -3.33
CA GLY A 327 24.03 4.66 -2.52
C GLY A 327 24.06 3.30 -3.24
N THR A 328 24.30 3.26 -4.56
CA THR A 328 24.24 2.01 -5.33
C THR A 328 25.57 1.24 -5.44
N THR A 329 25.49 -0.10 -5.55
CA THR A 329 26.64 -0.99 -5.86
C THR A 329 26.67 -1.54 -7.28
N GLN A 330 25.72 -1.14 -8.13
CA GLN A 330 25.42 -1.76 -9.43
C GLN A 330 26.58 -1.78 -10.46
N ASP A 331 27.79 -1.32 -10.10
CA ASP A 331 28.96 -1.34 -10.99
C ASP A 331 30.33 -1.58 -10.31
N ILE A 332 30.45 -2.50 -9.35
CA ILE A 332 31.78 -2.95 -8.88
C ILE A 332 32.06 -4.41 -9.23
N LEU A 333 32.82 -4.58 -10.32
CA LEU A 333 33.75 -5.69 -10.47
C LEU A 333 34.65 -5.78 -9.23
N SER A 334 34.38 -6.79 -8.40
CA SER A 334 35.22 -7.28 -7.31
C SER A 334 35.53 -6.27 -6.18
N ASN A 335 34.64 -6.22 -5.19
CA ASN A 335 34.90 -6.24 -3.73
C ASN A 335 33.92 -5.29 -2.98
N PRO A 336 33.00 -5.80 -2.13
CA PRO A 336 32.13 -4.94 -1.33
C PRO A 336 32.96 -4.29 -0.21
N SER A 337 33.21 -2.99 -0.32
CA SER A 337 33.72 -2.18 0.78
C SER A 337 32.68 -1.15 1.20
N SER A 338 32.62 -0.84 2.50
CA SER A 338 31.69 0.13 3.09
C SER A 338 31.95 1.56 2.60
N GLY A 339 30.93 2.22 2.06
CA GLY A 339 30.95 3.63 1.66
C GLY A 339 29.54 4.14 1.37
N GLU A 340 29.29 5.43 1.60
CA GLU A 340 27.97 6.07 1.53
C GLU A 340 27.89 6.99 0.31
N GLY A 341 26.83 6.89 -0.50
CA GLY A 341 26.55 7.85 -1.56
C GLY A 341 25.65 8.97 -1.03
N LYS A 342 25.99 10.24 -1.27
CA LYS A 342 25.29 11.41 -0.72
C LYS A 342 24.83 12.38 -1.80
N LEU A 343 23.56 12.78 -1.74
CA LEU A 343 22.98 13.88 -2.52
C LEU A 343 22.53 14.99 -1.56
N THR A 344 22.91 16.24 -1.82
CA THR A 344 22.43 17.41 -1.07
C THR A 344 21.64 18.34 -1.99
N ILE A 345 20.36 18.56 -1.72
CA ILE A 345 19.48 19.46 -2.46
C ILE A 345 19.30 20.74 -1.63
N ASN A 346 19.89 21.85 -2.06
CA ASN A 346 19.86 23.13 -1.33
C ASN A 346 18.96 24.20 -1.98
N GLY A 347 18.29 23.88 -3.09
CA GLY A 347 17.48 24.81 -3.88
C GLY A 347 17.25 24.31 -5.31
N GLY A 348 16.49 25.07 -6.10
CA GLY A 348 16.17 24.68 -7.48
C GLY A 348 15.11 23.57 -7.56
N GLU A 349 14.95 22.96 -8.74
CA GLU A 349 13.95 21.91 -8.99
C GLU A 349 14.60 20.76 -9.77
N LEU A 350 14.71 19.59 -9.15
CA LEU A 350 15.16 18.36 -9.79
C LEU A 350 13.92 17.54 -10.20
N TYR A 351 13.70 17.40 -11.50
CA TYR A 351 12.65 16.56 -12.06
C TYR A 351 13.26 15.22 -12.45
N VAL A 352 12.70 14.11 -12.00
CA VAL A 352 13.05 12.75 -12.43
C VAL A 352 11.89 12.25 -13.26
N SER A 353 12.09 12.15 -14.56
CA SER A 353 11.02 11.97 -15.57
C SER A 353 11.02 10.59 -16.23
N GLY A 354 12.05 9.77 -15.99
CA GLY A 354 12.12 8.40 -16.51
C GLY A 354 11.19 7.47 -15.76
N GLY A 355 10.63 6.49 -16.46
CA GLY A 355 9.69 5.51 -15.91
C GLY A 355 10.34 4.39 -15.10
N ALA A 356 11.50 4.61 -14.51
CA ALA A 356 12.19 3.62 -13.68
C ALA A 356 12.21 4.08 -12.21
N ASP A 357 12.23 3.13 -11.29
CA ASP A 357 12.26 3.38 -9.85
C ASP A 357 13.41 4.31 -9.45
N GLY A 358 13.13 5.25 -8.55
CA GLY A 358 14.14 6.09 -7.92
C GLY A 358 14.54 5.50 -6.58
N THR A 359 15.83 5.26 -6.33
CA THR A 359 16.27 4.58 -5.10
C THR A 359 17.29 5.38 -4.32
N VAL A 360 17.10 5.44 -3.00
CA VAL A 360 18.10 5.87 -2.00
C VAL A 360 18.50 4.66 -1.16
N GLY A 361 19.71 4.14 -1.33
CA GLY A 361 20.23 2.99 -0.58
C GLY A 361 20.16 1.66 -1.35
N ARG A 362 20.52 1.62 -2.64
CA ARG A 362 20.47 0.40 -3.47
C ARG A 362 21.73 -0.48 -3.33
N GLY A 363 21.86 -1.20 -2.21
CA GLY A 363 22.95 -2.15 -1.96
C GLY A 363 24.17 -1.60 -1.20
N THR A 364 24.29 -0.28 -1.02
CA THR A 364 25.12 0.37 0.02
C THR A 364 24.38 1.55 0.65
N LYS A 365 24.96 2.19 1.66
CA LYS A 365 24.34 3.36 2.31
C LYS A 365 24.10 4.50 1.32
N GLY A 366 22.87 5.01 1.24
CA GLY A 366 22.50 6.19 0.46
C GLY A 366 21.92 7.28 1.37
N GLU A 367 22.35 8.52 1.18
CA GLU A 367 21.89 9.67 1.96
C GLU A 367 21.41 10.79 1.01
N VAL A 368 20.19 11.28 1.21
CA VAL A 368 19.69 12.51 0.60
C VAL A 368 19.48 13.55 1.69
N LEU A 369 20.09 14.72 1.56
CA LEU A 369 19.89 15.87 2.43
C LEU A 369 19.21 17.00 1.65
N GLN A 370 17.94 17.27 1.94
CA GLN A 370 17.20 18.37 1.33
C GLN A 370 16.99 19.51 2.33
N THR A 371 17.57 20.66 2.03
CA THR A 371 17.43 21.89 2.85
C THR A 371 16.55 22.95 2.17
N GLY A 372 16.16 22.72 0.91
CA GLY A 372 15.28 23.57 0.12
C GLY A 372 15.07 23.01 -1.29
N GLY A 373 14.39 23.77 -2.16
CA GLY A 373 14.12 23.33 -3.53
C GLY A 373 13.06 22.24 -3.63
N LYS A 374 12.86 21.69 -4.82
CA LYS A 374 11.88 20.63 -5.10
C LYS A 374 12.56 19.43 -5.75
N LEU A 375 12.33 18.23 -5.25
CA LEU A 375 12.54 16.97 -5.97
C LEU A 375 11.17 16.50 -6.44
N HIS A 376 10.97 16.37 -7.76
CA HIS A 376 9.75 15.83 -8.35
C HIS A 376 10.11 14.53 -9.05
N PHE A 377 9.54 13.42 -8.60
CA PHE A 377 9.70 12.10 -9.16
C PHE A 377 8.38 11.70 -9.86
N ALA A 378 8.47 11.33 -11.13
CA ALA A 378 7.34 10.93 -11.97
C ALA A 378 7.55 9.52 -12.57
N GLY A 379 8.42 8.71 -11.97
CA GLY A 379 8.61 7.29 -12.28
C GLY A 379 7.65 6.39 -11.49
N GLU A 380 7.79 5.07 -11.60
CA GLU A 380 6.87 4.11 -10.96
C GLU A 380 6.98 4.13 -9.43
N ASP A 381 8.06 3.67 -8.79
CA ASP A 381 8.19 3.73 -7.33
C ASP A 381 9.38 4.60 -6.88
N PHE A 382 9.26 5.28 -5.73
CA PHE A 382 10.41 5.89 -5.06
C PHE A 382 10.72 5.15 -3.76
N GLU A 383 11.95 4.68 -3.61
CA GLU A 383 12.34 3.77 -2.54
C GLU A 383 13.47 4.35 -1.67
N ILE A 384 13.32 4.25 -0.35
CA ILE A 384 14.33 4.61 0.65
C ILE A 384 14.73 3.33 1.39
N GLY A 385 15.85 2.73 1.00
CA GLY A 385 16.38 1.46 1.51
C GLY A 385 15.73 0.25 0.84
N GLU A 386 16.27 -0.18 -0.31
CA GLU A 386 15.72 -1.26 -1.18
C GLU A 386 16.40 -2.64 -0.97
N ASP A 387 17.59 -2.71 -0.35
CA ASP A 387 18.41 -3.93 -0.29
C ASP A 387 18.87 -4.24 1.15
N PRO A 388 18.94 -5.52 1.56
CA PRO A 388 19.51 -5.95 2.84
C PRO A 388 20.89 -5.41 3.24
N ASN A 389 21.68 -4.89 2.31
CA ASN A 389 22.97 -4.23 2.59
C ASN A 389 22.97 -2.71 2.35
N GLY A 390 21.83 -2.14 1.96
CA GLY A 390 21.68 -0.74 1.57
C GLY A 390 20.76 0.03 2.52
N ASP A 391 21.33 0.67 3.53
CA ASP A 391 20.58 1.62 4.36
C ASP A 391 20.28 2.89 3.54
N GLY A 392 19.01 3.30 3.48
CA GLY A 392 18.60 4.57 2.88
C GLY A 392 18.27 5.61 3.94
N THR A 393 18.74 6.84 3.79
CA THR A 393 18.33 7.97 4.64
C THR A 393 17.97 9.18 3.79
N TYR A 394 16.79 9.74 4.01
CA TYR A 394 16.34 10.98 3.42
C TYR A 394 16.04 11.99 4.53
N THR A 395 16.86 13.02 4.65
CA THR A 395 16.71 14.08 5.66
C THR A 395 16.25 15.38 5.00
N MET A 396 15.13 15.93 5.46
CA MET A 396 14.55 17.20 5.02
C MET A 396 14.53 18.21 6.17
N THR A 397 15.06 19.41 5.91
CA THR A 397 14.92 20.58 6.82
C THR A 397 14.14 21.72 6.15
N GLY A 398 13.73 21.51 4.89
CA GLY A 398 12.95 22.42 4.07
C GLY A 398 12.90 21.93 2.62
N GLY A 399 12.00 22.49 1.81
CA GLY A 399 11.80 22.07 0.42
C GLY A 399 10.70 21.00 0.27
N ILE A 400 10.46 20.57 -0.98
CA ILE A 400 9.37 19.65 -1.34
C ILE A 400 9.95 18.39 -1.98
N LEU A 401 9.54 17.21 -1.52
CA LEU A 401 9.62 15.94 -2.24
C LEU A 401 8.22 15.64 -2.78
N GLN A 402 8.09 15.48 -4.09
CA GLN A 402 6.84 15.15 -4.73
C GLN A 402 7.02 13.88 -5.57
N ILE A 403 6.21 12.86 -5.30
CA ILE A 403 6.13 11.60 -6.04
C ILE A 403 4.76 11.59 -6.73
N GLY A 404 4.78 11.35 -8.04
CA GLY A 404 3.60 11.37 -8.90
C GLY A 404 3.02 12.76 -9.18
N TYR A 405 1.92 12.75 -9.92
CA TYR A 405 1.23 13.97 -10.36
C TYR A 405 0.19 14.45 -9.34
N TRP A 406 0.36 15.70 -8.90
CA TRP A 406 -0.54 16.36 -7.95
C TRP A 406 -1.25 17.55 -8.59
N VAL A 407 -2.57 17.64 -8.42
CA VAL A 407 -3.38 18.80 -8.83
C VAL A 407 -3.98 19.45 -7.58
N GLU A 408 -3.78 20.76 -7.46
CA GLU A 408 -4.42 21.55 -6.39
C GLU A 408 -5.94 21.47 -6.54
N ALA A 409 -6.62 20.94 -5.51
CA ALA A 409 -8.07 20.76 -5.51
C ALA A 409 -8.72 22.00 -4.85
N PRO A 410 -9.33 22.92 -5.62
CA PRO A 410 -9.80 24.20 -5.06
C PRO A 410 -11.05 24.07 -4.16
N GLN A 411 -11.59 22.87 -3.98
CA GLN A 411 -12.83 22.62 -3.22
C GLN A 411 -12.64 22.41 -1.71
N PHE A 412 -11.40 22.31 -1.22
CA PHE A 412 -11.08 22.12 0.20
C PHE A 412 -10.41 23.37 0.79
N ASP A 413 -10.83 23.82 1.98
CA ASP A 413 -10.08 24.85 2.73
C ASP A 413 -8.82 24.20 3.35
N ASN A 414 -7.71 24.95 3.45
CA ASN A 414 -6.39 24.52 3.98
C ASN A 414 -5.52 23.62 3.07
N GLY A 415 -5.53 23.85 1.77
CA GLY A 415 -4.43 23.39 0.90
C GLY A 415 -4.37 21.87 0.71
N TRP A 416 -5.53 21.20 0.66
CA TRP A 416 -5.63 19.81 0.24
C TRP A 416 -5.38 19.69 -1.27
N TRP A 417 -4.66 18.65 -1.64
CA TRP A 417 -4.32 18.30 -3.01
C TRP A 417 -4.94 16.94 -3.29
N MET A 418 -5.50 16.72 -4.48
CA MET A 418 -6.01 15.40 -4.88
C MET A 418 -5.13 14.83 -5.97
N THR A 419 -5.12 13.51 -6.09
CA THR A 419 -4.46 12.80 -7.17
C THR A 419 -5.53 12.26 -8.12
N ASN A 420 -5.24 12.29 -9.42
CA ASN A 420 -6.14 11.79 -10.46
C ASN A 420 -5.70 10.43 -10.99
N ASP A 421 -4.81 9.75 -10.27
CA ASP A 421 -4.19 8.53 -10.73
C ASP A 421 -4.96 7.31 -10.21
N SER A 422 -5.23 6.38 -11.12
CA SER A 422 -5.88 5.10 -10.87
C SER A 422 -5.03 3.96 -11.41
N SER A 423 -3.75 4.23 -11.69
CA SER A 423 -2.79 3.25 -12.19
C SER A 423 -1.85 2.79 -11.08
N ALA A 424 -1.44 1.53 -11.13
CA ALA A 424 -0.46 0.98 -10.19
C ALA A 424 0.89 1.66 -10.43
N GLY A 425 1.44 2.29 -9.40
CA GLY A 425 2.65 3.13 -9.43
C GLY A 425 2.43 4.47 -8.71
N ASP A 426 3.48 5.28 -8.60
CA ASP A 426 3.66 6.50 -7.82
C ASP A 426 3.71 6.32 -6.30
N ASP A 427 4.27 5.19 -5.83
CA ASP A 427 4.36 4.86 -4.41
C ASP A 427 5.66 5.36 -3.77
N LEU A 428 5.60 5.67 -2.47
CA LEU A 428 6.79 5.85 -1.64
C LEU A 428 6.98 4.62 -0.75
N ALA A 429 8.06 3.89 -0.95
CA ALA A 429 8.43 2.77 -0.08
C ALA A 429 9.62 3.13 0.81
N ILE A 430 9.53 2.82 2.11
CA ILE A 430 10.60 3.03 3.09
C ILE A 430 10.93 1.69 3.74
N GLY A 431 12.19 1.28 3.65
CA GLY A 431 12.68 0.00 4.18
C GLY A 431 12.10 -1.20 3.43
N ARG A 432 12.04 -1.17 2.10
CA ARG A 432 11.47 -2.25 1.29
C ARG A 432 12.54 -3.28 0.94
N ASP A 433 12.37 -4.53 1.36
CA ASP A 433 13.24 -5.63 0.96
C ASP A 433 12.58 -6.46 -0.15
N ARG A 434 13.07 -6.29 -1.39
CA ARG A 434 12.60 -7.05 -2.56
C ARG A 434 13.23 -8.45 -2.67
N THR A 435 14.10 -8.87 -1.74
CA THR A 435 14.85 -10.15 -1.80
C THR A 435 14.22 -11.30 -1.02
N VAL A 436 13.00 -11.11 -0.51
CA VAL A 436 12.23 -12.16 0.19
C VAL A 436 11.99 -13.39 -0.69
N ASP A 437 12.27 -14.59 -0.16
CA ASP A 437 11.94 -15.83 -0.85
C ASP A 437 10.41 -16.06 -0.94
N GLU A 438 9.96 -17.02 -1.76
CA GLU A 438 8.54 -17.42 -1.89
C GLU A 438 7.89 -17.89 -0.56
N GLN A 439 8.65 -17.95 0.54
CA GLN A 439 8.22 -18.29 1.89
C GLN A 439 8.33 -17.10 2.86
N GLY A 440 8.59 -15.88 2.38
CA GLY A 440 8.70 -14.66 3.18
C GLY A 440 9.94 -14.63 4.09
N ASN A 441 11.00 -15.36 3.77
CA ASN A 441 12.24 -15.31 4.53
C ASN A 441 13.28 -14.47 3.79
N SER A 442 13.69 -13.37 4.42
CA SER A 442 14.95 -12.70 4.13
C SER A 442 15.91 -12.91 5.31
N SER A 443 17.20 -13.07 5.03
CA SER A 443 18.24 -13.23 6.07
C SER A 443 18.80 -11.90 6.58
N ASP A 444 18.50 -10.81 5.89
CA ASP A 444 19.07 -9.47 6.09
C ASP A 444 17.93 -8.46 5.82
N VAL A 445 17.83 -7.39 6.61
CA VAL A 445 16.66 -6.50 6.63
C VAL A 445 17.06 -5.15 6.06
N ALA A 446 16.45 -4.70 4.96
CA ALA A 446 16.69 -3.36 4.41
C ALA A 446 16.26 -2.29 5.43
N SER A 447 17.00 -1.19 5.59
CA SER A 447 16.62 -0.11 6.52
C SER A 447 16.43 1.21 5.79
N GLY A 448 15.30 1.86 6.02
CA GLY A 448 14.95 3.15 5.45
C GLY A 448 14.61 4.17 6.52
N VAL A 449 15.16 5.37 6.42
CA VAL A 449 14.87 6.48 7.35
C VAL A 449 14.42 7.72 6.56
N LEU A 450 13.25 8.24 6.89
CA LEU A 450 12.78 9.56 6.43
C LEU A 450 12.72 10.50 7.65
N ASP A 451 13.59 11.51 7.69
CA ASP A 451 13.65 12.50 8.77
C ASP A 451 13.25 13.88 8.22
N MET A 452 12.20 14.47 8.75
CA MET A 452 11.59 15.72 8.29
C MET A 452 11.50 16.74 9.42
N SER A 453 11.95 17.97 9.17
CA SER A 453 11.92 19.10 10.10
C SER A 453 11.78 20.43 9.34
N GLY A 454 11.71 21.55 10.06
CA GLY A 454 11.45 22.87 9.47
C GLY A 454 10.12 22.93 8.71
N ASP A 455 10.12 23.63 7.57
CA ASP A 455 8.96 23.74 6.65
C ASP A 455 9.11 22.77 5.46
N SER A 456 9.53 21.52 5.73
CA SER A 456 9.65 20.46 4.70
C SER A 456 8.31 19.86 4.34
N GLU A 457 8.16 19.41 3.09
CA GLU A 457 6.92 18.80 2.61
C GLU A 457 7.18 17.56 1.74
N VAL A 458 6.50 16.45 2.05
CA VAL A 458 6.45 15.24 1.22
C VAL A 458 5.03 15.10 0.66
N ARG A 459 4.93 14.81 -0.64
CA ARG A 459 3.67 14.58 -1.35
C ARG A 459 3.78 13.29 -2.15
N VAL A 460 2.99 12.27 -1.83
CA VAL A 460 2.94 10.97 -2.52
C VAL A 460 1.58 10.72 -3.15
N ALA A 461 1.55 10.61 -4.48
CA ALA A 461 0.29 10.63 -5.23
C ALA A 461 -0.59 9.39 -5.00
N ASN A 462 0.03 8.25 -4.68
CA ASN A 462 -0.66 7.00 -4.40
C ASN A 462 -0.38 6.56 -2.95
N ASP A 463 0.26 5.41 -2.74
CA ASP A 463 0.46 4.81 -1.44
C ASP A 463 1.82 5.16 -0.82
N VAL A 464 1.86 5.22 0.51
CA VAL A 464 3.12 5.19 1.28
C VAL A 464 3.21 3.86 2.02
N PHE A 465 4.25 3.10 1.73
CA PHE A 465 4.56 1.83 2.38
C PHE A 465 5.77 1.97 3.31
N LEU A 466 5.59 1.62 4.58
CA LEU A 466 6.72 1.29 5.46
C LEU A 466 6.79 -0.24 5.46
N ASP A 467 7.79 -0.85 4.83
CA ASP A 467 7.69 -2.23 4.32
C ASP A 467 8.53 -3.25 5.14
N VAL A 468 8.70 -4.49 4.63
CA VAL A 468 9.35 -5.71 5.20
C VAL A 468 10.68 -5.50 5.96
N GLY A 469 11.32 -4.36 5.77
CA GLY A 469 12.55 -3.94 6.40
C GLY A 469 12.38 -3.32 7.80
N TYR A 470 13.36 -2.49 8.18
CA TYR A 470 13.31 -1.59 9.33
C TYR A 470 13.08 -0.15 8.86
N ALA A 471 11.86 0.35 9.01
CA ALA A 471 11.46 1.67 8.54
C ALA A 471 11.32 2.69 9.69
N GLU A 472 11.96 3.84 9.56
CA GLU A 472 11.82 4.97 10.50
C GLU A 472 11.28 6.21 9.79
N VAL A 473 10.28 6.86 10.37
CA VAL A 473 9.81 8.18 9.95
C VAL A 473 9.82 9.14 11.13
N HIS A 474 10.53 10.25 11.01
CA HIS A 474 10.60 11.32 12.02
C HIS A 474 10.05 12.60 11.43
N MET A 475 9.11 13.25 12.11
CA MET A 475 8.55 14.53 11.69
C MET A 475 8.56 15.51 12.85
N THR A 476 9.12 16.69 12.66
CA THR A 476 9.22 17.76 13.68
C THR A 476 8.94 19.14 13.08
N ASP A 477 8.90 20.18 13.93
CA ASP A 477 8.63 21.58 13.54
C ASP A 477 7.32 21.72 12.73
N ASN A 478 7.34 22.18 11.48
CA ASN A 478 6.14 22.34 10.64
C ASN A 478 6.16 21.36 9.44
N ALA A 479 6.87 20.24 9.57
CA ALA A 479 6.98 19.24 8.51
C ALA A 479 5.61 18.72 8.10
N THR A 480 5.37 18.56 6.79
CA THR A 480 4.07 18.13 6.24
C THR A 480 4.23 16.88 5.36
N MET A 481 3.41 15.86 5.57
CA MET A 481 3.31 14.68 4.69
C MET A 481 1.87 14.56 4.17
N ARG A 482 1.73 14.38 2.85
CA ARG A 482 0.45 14.23 2.13
C ARG A 482 0.45 12.94 1.32
N VAL A 483 -0.56 12.10 1.53
CA VAL A 483 -0.71 10.78 0.89
C VAL A 483 -2.05 10.73 0.16
N GLY A 484 -2.00 10.44 -1.14
CA GLY A 484 -3.16 10.47 -2.03
C GLY A 484 -4.06 9.24 -1.94
N ASP A 485 -3.56 8.09 -1.47
CA ASP A 485 -4.37 6.91 -1.17
C ASP A 485 -4.11 6.40 0.25
N ASP A 486 -3.38 5.29 0.42
CA ASP A 486 -3.15 4.69 1.74
C ASP A 486 -1.75 4.97 2.31
N LEU A 487 -1.68 5.22 3.62
CA LEU A 487 -0.45 5.10 4.41
C LEU A 487 -0.44 3.76 5.12
N ARG A 488 0.38 2.82 4.66
CA ARG A 488 0.47 1.47 5.22
C ARG A 488 1.79 1.27 5.94
N ALA A 489 1.76 1.40 7.26
CA ALA A 489 2.91 1.17 8.09
C ALA A 489 3.04 -0.32 8.46
N ALA A 490 4.14 -0.93 8.03
CA ALA A 490 4.44 -2.36 8.09
C ALA A 490 3.44 -3.23 7.31
N SER A 491 3.44 -3.05 5.99
CA SER A 491 2.50 -3.67 5.02
C SER A 491 2.92 -5.03 4.44
N ALA A 492 4.12 -5.53 4.77
CA ALA A 492 4.55 -6.87 4.39
C ALA A 492 5.06 -7.68 5.57
N ASP A 493 5.03 -9.00 5.43
CA ASP A 493 5.29 -9.94 6.52
C ASP A 493 6.64 -9.66 7.21
N ARG A 494 6.63 -9.52 8.55
CA ARG A 494 7.80 -9.26 9.42
C ARG A 494 8.42 -7.86 9.34
N GLY A 495 7.75 -6.88 8.74
CA GLY A 495 8.21 -5.49 8.79
C GLY A 495 8.29 -4.94 10.22
N GLU A 496 9.39 -4.28 10.57
CA GLU A 496 9.56 -3.60 11.86
C GLU A 496 9.75 -2.10 11.62
N GLY A 497 9.24 -1.24 12.50
CA GLY A 497 9.46 0.19 12.31
C GLY A 497 8.85 1.07 13.39
N PHE A 498 9.13 2.36 13.28
CA PHE A 498 8.44 3.36 14.08
C PHE A 498 8.27 4.69 13.34
N MET A 499 7.24 5.43 13.71
CA MET A 499 6.93 6.76 13.20
C MET A 499 6.75 7.71 14.38
N ASP A 500 7.53 8.79 14.43
CA ASP A 500 7.47 9.81 15.49
C ASP A 500 7.11 11.17 14.90
N ILE A 501 5.90 11.66 15.21
CA ILE A 501 5.32 12.90 14.68
C ILE A 501 5.19 13.90 15.82
N ARG A 502 6.00 14.97 15.79
CA ARG A 502 6.06 15.99 16.85
C ARG A 502 6.03 17.41 16.32
N GLY A 503 6.03 18.39 17.23
CA GLY A 503 6.04 19.81 16.88
C GLY A 503 4.67 20.25 16.39
N ASN A 504 4.59 21.07 15.34
CA ASN A 504 3.37 21.39 14.59
C ASN A 504 3.31 20.57 13.28
N ALA A 505 3.90 19.37 13.24
CA ALA A 505 3.91 18.55 12.04
C ALA A 505 2.49 18.14 11.62
N LEU A 506 2.28 17.95 10.31
CA LEU A 506 0.99 17.60 9.71
C LEU A 506 1.13 16.35 8.86
N VAL A 507 0.31 15.34 9.12
CA VAL A 507 0.13 14.16 8.25
C VAL A 507 -1.31 14.16 7.73
N GLN A 508 -1.48 14.05 6.41
CA GLN A 508 -2.79 13.96 5.76
C GLN A 508 -2.83 12.75 4.84
N VAL A 509 -3.81 11.88 5.05
CA VAL A 509 -4.02 10.63 4.29
C VAL A 509 -5.45 10.64 3.75
N GLU A 510 -5.63 10.54 2.44
CA GLU A 510 -6.98 10.53 1.84
C GLU A 510 -7.72 9.22 2.12
N GLY A 511 -7.04 8.07 1.99
CA GLY A 511 -7.62 6.74 2.20
C GLY A 511 -7.43 6.24 3.62
N ARG A 512 -6.74 5.11 3.76
CA ARG A 512 -6.53 4.39 5.01
C ARG A 512 -5.13 4.66 5.59
N PHE A 513 -5.07 4.86 6.90
CA PHE A 513 -3.83 4.74 7.67
C PHE A 513 -3.83 3.42 8.45
N SER A 514 -3.00 2.47 8.03
CA SER A 514 -2.77 1.20 8.73
C SER A 514 -1.48 1.21 9.53
N ILE A 515 -1.51 0.67 10.74
CA ILE A 515 -0.35 0.46 11.61
C ILE A 515 -0.23 -1.04 11.88
N ALA A 516 0.87 -1.68 11.45
CA ALA A 516 1.10 -3.12 11.54
C ALA A 516 0.02 -3.97 10.84
N ASP A 517 -0.06 -3.83 9.51
CA ASP A 517 -1.13 -4.42 8.70
C ASP A 517 -0.86 -5.88 8.26
N SER A 518 0.39 -6.36 8.33
CA SER A 518 0.83 -7.67 7.82
C SER A 518 1.15 -8.76 8.88
N ASN A 519 1.55 -9.99 8.50
CA ASN A 519 1.95 -11.02 9.46
C ASN A 519 3.24 -10.67 10.20
N LEU A 520 3.29 -10.86 11.53
CA LEU A 520 4.51 -10.73 12.33
C LEU A 520 5.19 -9.35 12.22
N SER A 521 4.49 -8.34 11.71
CA SER A 521 5.00 -6.96 11.71
C SER A 521 4.89 -6.34 13.09
N THR A 522 5.80 -5.41 13.40
CA THR A 522 5.74 -4.58 14.62
C THR A 522 5.91 -3.12 14.24
N MET A 523 4.93 -2.27 14.57
CA MET A 523 4.98 -0.84 14.24
C MET A 523 4.55 0.01 15.43
N ASP A 524 5.41 0.94 15.83
CA ASP A 524 5.11 1.92 16.88
C ASP A 524 4.94 3.32 16.28
N VAL A 525 3.78 3.95 16.47
CA VAL A 525 3.51 5.32 16.04
C VAL A 525 3.32 6.21 17.26
N THR A 526 4.04 7.34 17.32
CA THR A 526 3.87 8.37 18.35
C THR A 526 3.46 9.69 17.71
N VAL A 527 2.43 10.34 18.25
CA VAL A 527 1.99 11.68 17.86
C VAL A 527 2.02 12.57 19.11
N ALA A 528 2.84 13.63 19.09
CA ALA A 528 3.09 14.49 20.25
C ALA A 528 3.26 15.96 19.86
N GLY A 529 3.51 16.85 20.82
CA GLY A 529 3.52 18.30 20.61
C GLY A 529 2.15 18.85 20.22
N ASP A 530 2.11 19.73 19.22
CA ASP A 530 0.91 20.30 18.59
C ASP A 530 0.67 19.64 17.20
N ALA A 531 1.17 18.42 17.00
CA ALA A 531 1.11 17.74 15.70
C ALA A 531 -0.33 17.33 15.35
N THR A 532 -0.63 17.25 14.06
CA THR A 532 -1.96 16.90 13.54
C THR A 532 -1.87 15.75 12.54
N VAL A 533 -2.70 14.73 12.73
CA VAL A 533 -2.92 13.63 11.77
C VAL A 533 -4.38 13.67 11.31
N GLU A 534 -4.60 13.75 10.00
CA GLU A 534 -5.93 13.73 9.39
C GLU A 534 -6.03 12.52 8.44
N VAL A 535 -7.02 11.67 8.67
CA VAL A 535 -7.27 10.45 7.88
C VAL A 535 -8.67 10.54 7.28
N GLY A 536 -8.79 10.34 5.98
CA GLY A 536 -10.06 10.48 5.27
C GLY A 536 -11.05 9.34 5.53
N MET A 537 -10.60 8.08 5.46
CA MET A 537 -11.48 6.91 5.61
C MET A 537 -11.23 6.15 6.92
N TYR A 538 -10.13 5.39 6.99
CA TYR A 538 -9.91 4.41 8.05
C TYR A 538 -8.60 4.61 8.78
N LEU A 539 -8.64 4.59 10.11
CA LEU A 539 -7.44 4.39 10.93
C LEU A 539 -7.49 2.99 11.53
N VAL A 540 -6.48 2.16 11.24
CA VAL A 540 -6.40 0.78 11.71
C VAL A 540 -5.11 0.57 12.49
N VAL A 541 -5.23 0.17 13.75
CA VAL A 541 -4.12 -0.25 14.60
C VAL A 541 -4.14 -1.76 14.72
N SER A 542 -3.21 -2.42 14.02
CA SER A 542 -3.07 -3.86 13.78
C SER A 542 -4.12 -4.48 12.83
N GLY A 543 -3.64 -5.14 11.76
CA GLY A 543 -4.34 -6.15 10.93
C GLY A 543 -4.91 -5.70 9.57
N GLN A 544 -5.29 -6.69 8.74
CA GLN A 544 -5.88 -6.52 7.40
C GLN A 544 -7.21 -7.29 7.25
N ASP A 545 -8.07 -6.78 6.37
CA ASP A 545 -9.49 -7.13 6.24
C ASP A 545 -9.76 -8.50 5.56
N SER A 546 -8.73 -9.22 5.10
CA SER A 546 -8.94 -10.42 4.28
C SER A 546 -7.98 -11.59 4.47
N LEU A 547 -6.86 -11.41 5.17
CA LEU A 547 -5.83 -12.44 5.34
C LEU A 547 -5.59 -12.77 6.83
N ASN A 548 -5.13 -13.99 7.13
CA ASN A 548 -4.91 -14.48 8.50
C ASN A 548 -3.67 -13.83 9.15
N GLU A 549 -3.65 -12.50 9.24
CA GLU A 549 -2.46 -11.71 9.56
C GLU A 549 -2.39 -11.32 11.04
N ALA A 550 -1.17 -11.13 11.55
CA ALA A 550 -0.81 -11.13 12.97
C ALA A 550 0.23 -10.05 13.31
N GLY A 551 -0.04 -8.81 12.93
CA GLY A 551 0.80 -7.65 13.27
C GLY A 551 0.63 -7.21 14.73
N VAL A 552 1.61 -6.50 15.27
CA VAL A 552 1.56 -5.83 16.56
C VAL A 552 1.74 -4.32 16.34
N GLY A 553 0.67 -3.56 16.54
CA GLY A 553 0.67 -2.11 16.29
C GLY A 553 0.44 -1.32 17.57
N THR A 554 1.26 -0.29 17.81
CA THR A 554 1.06 0.66 18.91
C THR A 554 0.83 2.08 18.37
N LEU A 555 -0.16 2.79 18.89
CA LEU A 555 -0.36 4.23 18.67
C LEU A 555 -0.32 4.98 20.01
N THR A 556 0.62 5.91 20.17
CA THR A 556 0.73 6.77 21.36
C THR A 556 0.42 8.20 21.00
N ILE A 557 -0.46 8.85 21.77
CA ILE A 557 -0.92 10.23 21.57
C ILE A 557 -0.57 11.03 22.84
N GLU A 558 0.29 12.04 22.70
CA GLU A 558 0.85 12.83 23.82
C GLU A 558 0.61 14.34 23.62
N ASP A 559 0.92 15.12 24.66
CA ASP A 559 0.87 16.59 24.66
C ASP A 559 -0.49 17.18 24.18
N ASN A 560 -0.48 17.97 23.11
CA ASN A 560 -1.65 18.59 22.46
C ASN A 560 -1.92 17.99 21.06
N ALA A 561 -1.43 16.78 20.80
CA ALA A 561 -1.55 16.15 19.49
C ALA A 561 -3.01 15.95 19.09
N THR A 562 -3.33 16.16 17.82
CA THR A 562 -4.68 16.00 17.26
C THR A 562 -4.69 14.88 16.23
N ILE A 563 -5.59 13.92 16.38
CA ILE A 563 -5.89 12.89 15.37
C ILE A 563 -7.35 13.00 14.99
N ASN A 564 -7.62 13.20 13.71
CA ASN A 564 -8.97 13.25 13.17
C ASN A 564 -9.16 12.15 12.13
N VAL A 565 -10.17 11.30 12.32
CA VAL A 565 -10.56 10.24 11.38
C VAL A 565 -11.93 10.59 10.82
N GLY A 566 -11.99 10.86 9.52
CA GLY A 566 -13.24 11.14 8.82
C GLY A 566 -13.78 12.57 8.99
N SER A 567 -13.01 13.51 9.53
CA SER A 567 -13.47 14.90 9.71
C SER A 567 -13.24 15.79 8.48
N ILE A 568 -13.22 15.25 7.26
CA ILE A 568 -13.08 16.07 6.05
C ILE A 568 -14.32 16.95 5.91
N ILE A 569 -14.17 18.22 6.31
CA ILE A 569 -15.15 19.29 6.10
C ILE A 569 -15.26 19.54 4.60
N TYR A 570 -16.20 18.86 3.94
CA TYR A 570 -16.72 19.32 2.66
C TYR A 570 -17.50 20.63 2.90
N ARG A 571 -17.00 21.78 2.42
CA ARG A 571 -17.84 22.98 2.26
C ARG A 571 -18.74 22.81 1.04
N GLY A 572 -19.83 22.08 1.22
CA GLY A 572 -20.81 21.79 0.19
C GLY A 572 -22.23 22.30 0.43
N ASP A 573 -22.68 22.55 1.66
CA ASP A 573 -24.04 23.04 1.94
C ASP A 573 -24.16 23.46 3.42
N THR A 574 -24.19 24.76 3.69
CA THR A 574 -24.76 25.30 4.94
C THR A 574 -26.02 26.14 4.68
N ASN A 575 -26.69 25.88 3.56
CA ASN A 575 -27.96 26.54 3.22
C ASN A 575 -28.87 25.50 2.57
N GLY A 576 -29.57 24.76 3.43
CA GLY A 576 -30.35 23.59 3.06
C GLY A 576 -31.14 23.73 1.75
N GLU A 577 -30.90 22.76 0.88
CA GLU A 577 -31.84 22.04 -0.02
C GLU A 577 -30.96 21.01 -0.78
N PRO A 578 -31.25 19.69 -0.71
CA PRO A 578 -30.37 18.67 -1.26
C PRO A 578 -30.46 18.64 -2.79
N GLY A 579 -29.44 19.18 -3.45
CA GLY A 579 -29.19 18.99 -4.87
C GLY A 579 -28.07 17.98 -5.08
N LEU A 580 -28.42 16.70 -5.26
CA LEU A 580 -27.50 15.62 -5.62
C LEU A 580 -26.70 15.97 -6.89
N PRO A 581 -25.35 15.82 -6.90
CA PRO A 581 -24.57 15.76 -8.13
C PRO A 581 -24.82 14.43 -8.85
N THR A 582 -24.85 14.46 -10.17
CA THR A 582 -25.18 13.32 -11.04
C THR A 582 -23.97 12.37 -11.24
N GLU A 583 -24.13 11.11 -10.81
CA GLU A 583 -23.54 9.79 -11.23
C GLU A 583 -22.25 9.63 -12.08
N GLU A 584 -21.46 10.65 -12.42
CA GLU A 584 -20.23 10.44 -13.24
C GLU A 584 -18.95 11.10 -12.68
N THR A 585 -18.81 11.20 -11.35
CA THR A 585 -17.54 11.56 -10.72
C THR A 585 -17.07 10.44 -9.78
N PRO A 586 -15.91 9.79 -10.05
CA PRO A 586 -15.34 8.73 -9.20
C PRO A 586 -15.05 9.15 -7.74
N ALA A 587 -15.03 10.44 -7.45
CA ALA A 587 -14.80 10.99 -6.11
C ALA A 587 -16.06 11.08 -5.23
N ALA A 588 -17.27 10.91 -5.80
CA ALA A 588 -18.51 11.04 -5.04
C ALA A 588 -18.92 9.75 -4.30
N ASP A 589 -18.46 8.58 -4.77
CA ASP A 589 -18.71 7.29 -4.11
C ASP A 589 -17.75 7.03 -2.93
N ARG A 590 -16.63 7.78 -2.81
CA ARG A 590 -15.64 7.62 -1.73
C ARG A 590 -16.03 8.28 -0.39
N VAL A 591 -17.05 9.13 -0.37
CA VAL A 591 -17.39 10.00 0.80
C VAL A 591 -18.68 9.55 1.50
N ALA A 592 -19.28 8.42 1.10
CA ALA A 592 -20.62 8.08 1.56
C ALA A 592 -20.67 7.16 2.81
N ASP A 593 -19.69 6.31 3.14
CA ASP A 593 -20.00 5.23 4.10
C ASP A 593 -18.95 4.84 5.16
N GLU A 594 -17.73 5.39 5.15
CA GLU A 594 -16.57 4.61 5.62
C GLU A 594 -15.60 5.35 6.58
N HIS A 595 -16.11 6.02 7.62
CA HIS A 595 -15.30 6.81 8.57
C HIS A 595 -15.08 6.02 9.88
N ALA A 596 -14.18 5.05 9.88
CA ALA A 596 -14.05 4.12 11.01
C ALA A 596 -12.63 4.01 11.59
N PHE A 597 -12.59 3.83 12.90
CA PHE A 597 -11.37 3.54 13.65
C PHE A 597 -11.41 2.10 14.15
N PHE A 598 -10.31 1.37 13.98
CA PHE A 598 -10.20 -0.02 14.40
C PHE A 598 -8.93 -0.24 15.20
N VAL A 599 -9.06 -0.98 16.31
CA VAL A 599 -7.94 -1.49 17.10
C VAL A 599 -8.06 -3.00 17.16
N GLY A 600 -7.06 -3.75 16.69
CA GLY A 600 -7.10 -5.22 16.70
C GLY A 600 -8.03 -5.81 15.63
N THR A 601 -7.58 -5.83 14.38
CA THR A 601 -8.26 -6.47 13.24
C THR A 601 -7.53 -7.75 12.78
N GLY A 602 -8.22 -8.67 12.07
CA GLY A 602 -7.63 -9.86 11.44
C GLY A 602 -8.38 -11.18 11.71
N ASN A 603 -8.11 -12.23 10.92
CA ASN A 603 -8.79 -13.54 11.07
C ASN A 603 -8.02 -14.55 11.96
N SER A 604 -6.92 -14.13 12.59
CA SER A 604 -6.04 -14.98 13.39
C SER A 604 -5.94 -14.49 14.84
N SER A 605 -5.87 -15.39 15.82
CA SER A 605 -5.74 -15.05 17.25
C SER A 605 -4.35 -14.53 17.65
N GLN A 606 -3.56 -13.97 16.72
CA GLN A 606 -2.14 -13.62 16.93
C GLN A 606 -1.81 -12.13 16.73
N GLY A 607 -2.67 -11.33 16.09
CA GLY A 607 -2.48 -9.88 15.98
C GLY A 607 -2.96 -9.12 17.21
N SER A 608 -2.33 -7.98 17.52
CA SER A 608 -2.68 -7.13 18.66
C SER A 608 -2.45 -5.64 18.35
N GLY A 609 -3.49 -4.83 18.54
CA GLY A 609 -3.41 -3.37 18.46
C GLY A 609 -3.51 -2.74 19.83
N ALA A 610 -2.70 -1.71 20.11
CA ALA A 610 -2.75 -0.95 21.35
C ALA A 610 -2.72 0.55 21.09
N VAL A 611 -3.57 1.31 21.76
CA VAL A 611 -3.60 2.78 21.72
C VAL A 611 -3.47 3.36 23.12
N TYR A 612 -2.58 4.34 23.28
CA TYR A 612 -2.33 5.06 24.52
C TYR A 612 -2.50 6.56 24.31
N GLN A 613 -3.56 7.14 24.84
CA GLN A 613 -3.81 8.58 24.84
C GLN A 613 -3.49 9.18 26.21
N ASN A 614 -2.37 9.89 26.31
CA ASN A 614 -1.82 10.40 27.57
C ASN A 614 -1.62 11.92 27.61
N GLY A 615 -1.82 12.61 26.48
CA GLY A 615 -1.66 14.06 26.40
C GLY A 615 -2.87 14.81 26.94
N ALA A 616 -2.71 15.64 27.97
CA ALA A 616 -3.83 16.40 28.55
C ALA A 616 -4.53 17.36 27.58
N GLY A 617 -3.85 17.84 26.54
CA GLY A 617 -4.43 18.64 25.47
C GLY A 617 -4.71 17.85 24.18
N SER A 618 -4.44 16.55 24.18
CA SER A 618 -4.59 15.72 22.99
C SER A 618 -6.06 15.52 22.62
N LEU A 619 -6.35 15.43 21.34
CA LEU A 619 -7.70 15.27 20.80
C LEU A 619 -7.71 14.14 19.76
N MET A 620 -8.56 13.14 19.95
CA MET A 620 -8.86 12.11 18.97
C MET A 620 -10.34 12.18 18.62
N THR A 621 -10.66 12.52 17.37
CA THR A 621 -12.05 12.63 16.88
C THR A 621 -12.33 11.62 15.77
N ILE A 622 -13.39 10.83 15.93
CA ILE A 622 -13.84 9.82 14.96
C ILE A 622 -15.20 10.21 14.39
N GLY A 623 -15.32 10.18 13.06
CA GLY A 623 -16.52 10.61 12.35
C GLY A 623 -17.73 9.70 12.55
N ARG A 624 -17.57 8.37 12.53
CA ARG A 624 -18.71 7.43 12.52
C ARG A 624 -18.63 6.33 13.58
N ILE A 625 -17.67 5.40 13.48
CA ILE A 625 -17.63 4.22 14.36
C ILE A 625 -16.20 3.97 14.85
N ALA A 626 -16.06 3.60 16.13
CA ALA A 626 -14.82 3.08 16.70
C ALA A 626 -15.01 1.63 17.17
N ASN A 627 -14.22 0.70 16.61
CA ASN A 627 -14.21 -0.71 16.99
C ASN A 627 -12.90 -1.08 17.70
N ILE A 628 -13.01 -1.69 18.86
CA ILE A 628 -11.86 -2.07 19.69
C ILE A 628 -11.94 -3.57 19.95
N GLY A 629 -10.98 -4.33 19.42
CA GLY A 629 -11.03 -5.78 19.33
C GLY A 629 -12.04 -6.25 18.30
N PHE A 630 -11.92 -5.82 17.03
CA PHE A 630 -12.92 -6.11 15.98
C PHE A 630 -12.91 -7.58 15.51
N ARG A 631 -11.79 -8.29 15.69
CA ARG A 631 -11.61 -9.72 15.39
C ARG A 631 -10.43 -10.37 16.14
N THR A 632 -9.48 -9.56 16.62
CA THR A 632 -8.28 -9.99 17.36
C THR A 632 -8.19 -9.26 18.71
N ILE A 633 -6.98 -9.05 19.24
CA ILE A 633 -6.76 -8.33 20.50
C ILE A 633 -6.66 -6.82 20.21
N GLY A 634 -7.51 -6.01 20.81
CA GLY A 634 -7.46 -4.56 20.71
C GLY A 634 -7.56 -3.88 22.06
N ASP A 635 -6.60 -3.04 22.39
CA ASP A 635 -6.55 -2.31 23.66
C ASP A 635 -6.52 -0.79 23.40
N TYR A 636 -7.37 -0.04 24.07
CA TYR A 636 -7.37 1.42 24.06
C TYR A 636 -7.28 1.93 25.50
N THR A 637 -6.31 2.77 25.82
CA THR A 637 -6.15 3.38 27.14
C THR A 637 -6.11 4.90 27.01
N ILE A 638 -6.99 5.58 27.74
CA ILE A 638 -6.97 7.03 27.89
C ILE A 638 -6.66 7.40 29.34
N THR A 639 -5.59 8.17 29.54
CA THR A 639 -5.21 8.71 30.86
C THR A 639 -5.41 10.22 30.93
N ALA A 640 -5.36 10.92 29.79
CA ALA A 640 -5.68 12.34 29.67
C ALA A 640 -6.00 12.71 28.21
N GLY A 641 -6.65 13.86 27.99
CA GLY A 641 -7.02 14.36 26.66
C GLY A 641 -8.51 14.18 26.37
N THR A 642 -8.88 14.19 25.09
CA THR A 642 -10.26 14.03 24.62
C THR A 642 -10.36 12.96 23.55
N PHE A 643 -11.21 11.97 23.75
CA PHE A 643 -11.64 10.98 22.75
C PHE A 643 -13.11 11.22 22.43
N GLU A 644 -13.42 11.52 21.16
CA GLU A 644 -14.74 11.93 20.72
C GLU A 644 -15.20 11.10 19.51
N VAL A 645 -16.39 10.52 19.57
CA VAL A 645 -17.04 9.83 18.44
C VAL A 645 -18.33 10.55 18.11
N ARG A 646 -18.36 11.29 17.00
CA ARG A 646 -19.39 12.31 16.71
C ARG A 646 -20.64 11.78 16.02
N GLY A 647 -20.52 10.77 15.18
CA GLY A 647 -21.65 10.30 14.35
C GLY A 647 -22.18 11.38 13.42
N ASP A 648 -21.37 11.81 12.44
CA ASP A 648 -21.80 12.85 11.50
C ASP A 648 -23.03 12.43 10.66
N ALA A 649 -24.01 13.34 10.58
CA ALA A 649 -25.29 13.41 9.82
C ALA A 649 -25.95 12.11 9.27
N PRO A 650 -27.29 11.97 9.34
CA PRO A 650 -27.99 10.80 8.81
C PRO A 650 -27.74 10.63 7.30
N ILE A 651 -26.91 9.65 6.95
CA ILE A 651 -26.68 9.24 5.57
C ILE A 651 -27.86 8.34 5.20
N SER A 652 -28.79 8.87 4.42
CA SER A 652 -29.92 8.07 3.96
C SER A 652 -29.45 7.11 2.86
N GLY A 653 -29.26 5.83 3.22
CA GLY A 653 -29.48 4.73 2.28
C GLY A 653 -28.31 3.81 1.94
N VAL A 654 -27.55 3.31 2.92
CA VAL A 654 -26.59 2.21 2.68
C VAL A 654 -26.60 1.20 3.82
N ASP A 655 -26.91 -0.05 3.47
CA ASP A 655 -26.87 -1.25 4.32
C ASP A 655 -25.41 -1.63 4.59
N PHE A 656 -25.03 -1.76 5.87
CA PHE A 656 -23.75 -2.39 6.23
C PHE A 656 -23.95 -3.91 6.29
N GLU A 657 -23.28 -4.70 5.44
CA GLU A 657 -23.13 -6.16 5.65
C GLU A 657 -22.12 -6.45 6.79
N THR A 658 -22.30 -5.88 7.99
CA THR A 658 -21.62 -6.37 9.21
C THR A 658 -22.15 -7.73 9.65
N GLY A 659 -23.20 -8.24 8.99
CA GLY A 659 -23.98 -9.37 9.50
C GLY A 659 -24.83 -9.01 10.72
N LEU A 660 -24.78 -7.76 11.18
CA LEU A 660 -25.70 -7.17 12.14
C LEU A 660 -26.82 -6.56 11.29
N SER A 661 -27.94 -7.27 11.15
CA SER A 661 -29.04 -6.84 10.30
C SER A 661 -29.63 -5.50 10.73
N ASP A 662 -30.08 -4.71 9.75
CA ASP A 662 -30.81 -3.43 9.90
C ASP A 662 -32.17 -3.56 10.64
N ASP A 663 -32.47 -4.68 11.31
CA ASP A 663 -33.77 -5.00 11.91
C ASP A 663 -33.74 -4.99 13.46
N ASP A 664 -32.55 -4.85 14.08
CA ASP A 664 -32.37 -5.03 15.54
C ASP A 664 -32.22 -3.71 16.34
N GLY A 665 -32.32 -2.56 15.68
CA GLY A 665 -32.53 -1.25 16.33
C GLY A 665 -31.36 -0.69 17.16
N PHE A 666 -30.22 -1.38 17.23
CA PHE A 666 -29.02 -0.97 17.99
C PHE A 666 -27.85 -0.47 17.09
N VAL A 667 -28.02 -0.52 15.75
CA VAL A 667 -26.99 -0.12 14.77
C VAL A 667 -27.58 0.77 13.67
N ASP A 668 -28.70 1.44 13.95
CA ASP A 668 -29.40 2.26 12.94
C ASP A 668 -28.89 3.72 12.96
N GLY A 669 -27.78 3.93 12.22
CA GLY A 669 -27.15 5.22 11.96
C GLY A 669 -26.04 5.56 12.96
N GLY A 670 -24.85 5.93 12.47
CA GLY A 670 -23.61 5.89 13.25
C GLY A 670 -23.37 6.95 14.33
N GLY A 671 -22.29 6.75 15.09
CA GLY A 671 -21.78 7.54 16.21
C GLY A 671 -21.31 6.68 17.38
N ASP A 672 -20.82 5.47 17.08
CA ASP A 672 -20.84 4.34 18.02
C ASP A 672 -19.45 3.86 18.42
N VAL A 673 -19.32 3.36 19.65
CA VAL A 673 -18.15 2.63 20.12
C VAL A 673 -18.54 1.18 20.38
N ILE A 674 -17.76 0.25 19.85
CA ILE A 674 -17.99 -1.19 20.02
C ILE A 674 -16.70 -1.85 20.51
N ILE A 675 -16.79 -2.63 21.59
CA ILE A 675 -15.67 -3.37 22.18
C ILE A 675 -15.93 -4.87 22.06
N GLY A 676 -14.95 -5.64 21.56
CA GLY A 676 -15.01 -7.10 21.48
C GLY A 676 -16.04 -7.60 20.46
N VAL A 677 -15.71 -7.51 19.17
CA VAL A 677 -16.61 -7.78 18.04
C VAL A 677 -16.30 -9.16 17.42
N GLN A 678 -17.31 -10.00 17.18
CA GLN A 678 -17.23 -11.34 16.57
C GLN A 678 -16.44 -12.43 17.35
N GLY A 679 -16.79 -13.70 17.12
CA GLY A 679 -16.34 -14.84 17.92
C GLY A 679 -14.82 -15.06 17.96
N GLY A 680 -14.23 -14.88 19.14
CA GLY A 680 -12.80 -15.11 19.44
C GLY A 680 -11.94 -13.86 19.58
N SER A 681 -12.52 -12.66 19.42
CA SER A 681 -11.83 -11.38 19.67
C SER A 681 -11.79 -11.01 21.15
N VAL A 682 -10.83 -10.16 21.51
CA VAL A 682 -10.68 -9.58 22.86
C VAL A 682 -10.48 -8.07 22.71
N GLY A 683 -11.46 -7.28 23.13
CA GLY A 683 -11.38 -5.82 23.17
C GLY A 683 -11.30 -5.29 24.59
N SER A 684 -10.49 -4.27 24.83
CA SER A 684 -10.40 -3.55 26.10
C SER A 684 -10.37 -2.03 25.89
N PHE A 685 -11.22 -1.30 26.62
CA PHE A 685 -11.14 0.15 26.73
C PHE A 685 -10.88 0.52 28.20
N THR A 686 -9.73 1.12 28.49
CA THR A 686 -9.33 1.55 29.83
C THR A 686 -9.42 3.07 29.92
N TYR A 687 -10.23 3.56 30.84
CA TYR A 687 -10.40 4.96 31.18
C TYR A 687 -9.77 5.24 32.54
N GLU A 688 -8.72 6.07 32.58
CA GLU A 688 -8.05 6.51 33.81
C GLU A 688 -8.17 8.03 34.02
N GLY A 689 -8.56 8.80 33.00
CA GLY A 689 -8.73 10.25 33.05
C GLY A 689 -9.07 10.88 31.70
N GLY A 690 -9.26 12.20 31.65
CA GLY A 690 -9.64 12.93 30.43
C GLY A 690 -11.13 12.87 30.07
N THR A 691 -11.46 13.27 28.84
CA THR A 691 -12.84 13.36 28.34
C THR A 691 -13.09 12.26 27.30
N VAL A 692 -14.15 11.49 27.50
CA VAL A 692 -14.70 10.53 26.52
C VAL A 692 -16.11 10.98 26.19
N ASP A 693 -16.35 11.37 24.95
CA ASP A 693 -17.66 11.82 24.47
C ASP A 693 -18.10 10.94 23.28
N VAL A 694 -19.09 10.09 23.50
CA VAL A 694 -19.68 9.22 22.47
C VAL A 694 -21.08 9.72 22.18
N PHE A 695 -21.36 10.13 20.94
CA PHE A 695 -22.60 10.83 20.62
C PHE A 695 -23.81 9.89 20.51
N ARG A 696 -23.58 8.60 20.23
CA ARG A 696 -24.60 7.56 20.21
C ARG A 696 -24.20 6.40 21.11
N ASP A 697 -24.10 5.19 20.56
CA ASP A 697 -24.19 3.98 21.36
C ASP A 697 -22.80 3.48 21.76
N PHE A 698 -22.72 2.89 22.95
CA PHE A 698 -21.52 2.28 23.47
C PHE A 698 -21.80 0.82 23.81
N THR A 699 -21.16 -0.10 23.11
CA THR A 699 -21.40 -1.55 23.25
C THR A 699 -20.15 -2.27 23.71
N VAL A 700 -20.32 -3.17 24.69
CA VAL A 700 -19.23 -4.01 25.23
C VAL A 700 -19.58 -5.48 25.11
N GLY A 701 -18.82 -6.23 24.32
CA GLY A 701 -18.95 -7.69 24.16
C GLY A 701 -19.93 -8.13 23.06
N LEU A 702 -19.86 -7.52 21.87
CA LEU A 702 -20.70 -7.82 20.71
C LEU A 702 -20.21 -9.09 19.96
N GLY A 703 -20.53 -10.26 20.49
CA GLY A 703 -20.13 -11.55 19.90
C GLY A 703 -18.68 -11.98 20.18
N GLY A 704 -17.84 -11.12 20.75
CA GLY A 704 -16.51 -11.41 21.27
C GLY A 704 -16.37 -11.11 22.78
N GLU A 705 -15.15 -11.13 23.32
CA GLU A 705 -14.88 -10.72 24.71
C GLU A 705 -14.59 -9.21 24.73
N GLY A 706 -15.44 -8.41 25.37
CA GLY A 706 -15.24 -6.97 25.52
C GLY A 706 -15.07 -6.58 26.98
N THR A 707 -14.14 -5.69 27.30
CA THR A 707 -13.95 -5.13 28.64
C THR A 707 -13.94 -3.61 28.60
N LEU A 708 -14.82 -2.97 29.38
CA LEU A 708 -14.71 -1.56 29.74
C LEU A 708 -14.10 -1.49 31.14
N LYS A 709 -12.89 -0.93 31.25
CA LYS A 709 -12.17 -0.75 32.50
C LYS A 709 -12.17 0.73 32.89
N ILE A 710 -12.64 1.03 34.09
CA ILE A 710 -12.64 2.38 34.66
C ILE A 710 -11.74 2.38 35.88
N VAL A 711 -10.74 3.25 35.90
CA VAL A 711 -9.77 3.37 36.99
C VAL A 711 -9.98 4.71 37.67
N SER A 712 -10.24 4.70 38.97
CA SER A 712 -10.23 5.95 39.75
C SER A 712 -8.82 6.48 39.91
N GLY A 713 -8.68 7.81 39.92
CA GLY A 713 -7.42 8.46 40.22
C GLY A 713 -6.92 8.18 41.64
N GLU A 714 -5.64 8.46 41.89
CA GLU A 714 -5.11 8.47 43.26
C GLU A 714 -5.63 9.71 44.03
N SER A 715 -5.78 9.60 45.35
CA SER A 715 -6.28 10.71 46.17
C SER A 715 -5.41 11.98 46.02
N GLY A 716 -5.97 13.05 45.46
CA GLY A 716 -5.29 14.34 45.28
C GLY A 716 -4.69 14.59 43.90
N ASP A 717 -4.91 13.71 42.94
CA ASP A 717 -4.64 13.96 41.52
C ASP A 717 -5.75 14.86 40.92
N ALA A 718 -5.38 16.03 40.41
CA ALA A 718 -6.32 16.96 39.78
C ALA A 718 -6.65 16.56 38.35
N ASP A 719 -5.81 15.75 37.71
CA ASP A 719 -5.98 15.29 36.33
C ASP A 719 -6.94 14.09 36.24
N ALA A 720 -7.30 13.49 37.39
CA ALA A 720 -8.35 12.49 37.52
C ALA A 720 -9.80 13.04 37.36
N THR A 721 -9.96 14.35 37.13
CA THR A 721 -11.27 14.98 36.90
C THR A 721 -11.59 15.03 35.40
N GLY A 722 -12.08 13.91 34.90
CA GLY A 722 -12.53 13.77 33.52
C GLY A 722 -14.05 13.66 33.39
N SER A 723 -14.55 13.54 32.16
CA SER A 723 -15.96 13.24 31.86
C SER A 723 -16.06 12.03 30.95
N PHE A 724 -17.05 11.17 31.19
CA PHE A 724 -17.39 10.10 30.27
C PHE A 724 -18.88 10.23 29.96
N THR A 725 -19.22 10.72 28.78
CA THR A 725 -20.60 10.92 28.36
C THR A 725 -20.95 10.04 27.17
N ILE A 726 -22.10 9.38 27.27
CA ILE A 726 -22.71 8.59 26.21
C ILE A 726 -24.05 9.26 25.86
N GLY A 727 -24.16 9.67 24.60
CA GLY A 727 -25.33 10.31 24.03
C GLY A 727 -26.36 9.31 23.53
N GLY A 728 -26.10 8.00 23.49
CA GLY A 728 -27.07 6.97 23.12
C GLY A 728 -27.24 5.94 24.21
N ASP A 729 -27.31 4.68 23.81
CA ASP A 729 -27.50 3.55 24.70
C ASP A 729 -26.14 2.96 25.14
N LEU A 730 -26.11 2.39 26.34
CA LEU A 730 -24.96 1.63 26.84
C LEU A 730 -25.34 0.15 26.98
N GLY A 731 -24.60 -0.75 26.33
CA GLY A 731 -24.89 -2.19 26.31
C GLY A 731 -23.73 -3.07 26.77
N PHE A 732 -24.01 -4.12 27.54
CA PHE A 732 -23.06 -5.15 27.94
C PHE A 732 -23.54 -6.57 27.55
N GLY A 733 -22.69 -7.31 26.84
CA GLY A 733 -22.87 -8.72 26.47
C GLY A 733 -23.88 -8.96 25.35
N GLY A 734 -24.07 -10.24 25.00
CA GLY A 734 -25.12 -10.70 24.08
C GLY A 734 -24.75 -10.69 22.59
N ASP A 735 -25.42 -11.56 21.83
CA ASP A 735 -25.52 -11.41 20.38
C ASP A 735 -26.88 -10.79 20.07
N PHE A 736 -26.86 -9.56 19.57
CA PHE A 736 -28.05 -8.83 19.15
C PHE A 736 -28.77 -9.56 17.99
N ALA A 737 -28.09 -10.49 17.30
CA ALA A 737 -28.60 -11.32 16.20
C ALA A 737 -28.89 -12.81 16.57
N GLY A 738 -28.79 -13.22 17.84
CA GLY A 738 -29.29 -14.51 18.32
C GLY A 738 -28.41 -15.78 18.12
N SER A 739 -27.09 -15.64 17.96
CA SER A 739 -26.10 -16.72 18.06
C SER A 739 -25.29 -16.65 19.36
N GLU A 740 -25.14 -17.78 20.06
CA GLU A 740 -24.48 -17.84 21.38
C GLU A 740 -22.98 -17.46 21.27
N GLY A 741 -22.47 -16.44 22.00
CA GLY A 741 -21.01 -16.27 22.11
C GLY A 741 -20.36 -15.06 22.81
N GLY A 742 -20.95 -13.86 22.83
CA GLY A 742 -20.26 -12.65 23.34
C GLY A 742 -20.32 -12.45 24.86
N THR A 743 -19.23 -11.95 25.46
CA THR A 743 -19.15 -11.58 26.89
C THR A 743 -18.71 -10.14 27.04
N GLY A 744 -19.53 -9.31 27.71
CA GLY A 744 -19.18 -7.94 28.05
C GLY A 744 -18.82 -7.82 29.52
N SER A 745 -17.69 -7.21 29.86
CA SER A 745 -17.24 -6.99 31.23
C SER A 745 -17.12 -5.50 31.54
N LEU A 746 -17.65 -5.08 32.68
CA LEU A 746 -17.30 -3.79 33.30
C LEU A 746 -16.36 -4.06 34.48
N VAL A 747 -15.16 -3.50 34.43
CA VAL A 747 -14.17 -3.58 35.52
C VAL A 747 -13.97 -2.20 36.11
N ALA A 748 -14.24 -2.04 37.40
CA ALA A 748 -13.92 -0.81 38.12
C ALA A 748 -12.74 -1.03 39.06
N VAL A 749 -11.71 -0.19 38.97
CA VAL A 749 -10.52 -0.22 39.85
C VAL A 749 -10.54 0.98 40.78
N LEU A 750 -10.64 0.72 42.08
CA LEU A 750 -10.64 1.74 43.12
C LEU A 750 -9.24 1.92 43.72
N ASN A 751 -8.65 3.12 43.54
CA ASN A 751 -7.32 3.53 44.02
C ASN A 751 -7.37 4.61 45.12
N GLY A 752 -8.56 4.90 45.65
CA GLY A 752 -8.77 5.83 46.76
C GLY A 752 -9.00 7.30 46.40
N GLY A 753 -9.18 7.65 45.12
CA GLY A 753 -9.61 8.97 44.65
C GLY A 753 -11.10 9.07 44.28
N GLU A 754 -11.53 10.21 43.74
CA GLU A 754 -12.88 10.40 43.17
C GLU A 754 -13.04 9.56 41.89
N PHE A 755 -14.25 9.04 41.69
CA PHE A 755 -14.60 8.21 40.54
C PHE A 755 -15.37 9.04 39.52
N THR A 756 -14.96 9.03 38.25
CA THR A 756 -15.76 9.63 37.18
C THR A 756 -16.94 8.73 36.87
N THR A 757 -18.15 9.27 36.96
CA THR A 757 -19.37 8.57 36.55
C THR A 757 -19.46 8.55 35.03
N ILE A 758 -19.88 7.41 34.46
CA ILE A 758 -20.35 7.34 33.07
C ILE A 758 -21.75 7.93 33.03
N ASP A 759 -21.89 9.06 32.35
CA ASP A 759 -23.16 9.76 32.18
C ASP A 759 -23.82 9.36 30.85
N VAL A 760 -24.89 8.56 30.93
CA VAL A 760 -25.73 8.15 29.80
C VAL A 760 -26.90 9.13 29.68
N THR A 761 -26.83 10.00 28.68
CA THR A 761 -27.67 11.21 28.58
C THR A 761 -28.77 11.13 27.52
N GLY A 762 -28.58 10.35 26.45
CA GLY A 762 -29.52 10.23 25.33
C GLY A 762 -29.37 11.32 24.24
N SER A 763 -29.78 10.97 23.01
CA SER A 763 -29.29 11.63 21.77
C SER A 763 -30.02 12.94 21.44
N ASN A 764 -31.01 13.28 22.27
CA ASN A 764 -31.82 14.49 22.22
C ASN A 764 -32.59 14.61 23.55
N PRO A 765 -33.10 15.80 23.94
CA PRO A 765 -33.98 15.94 25.12
C PRO A 765 -35.33 15.20 25.01
N GLU A 766 -35.56 14.41 23.95
CA GLU A 766 -36.74 13.55 23.73
C GLU A 766 -36.41 12.05 23.59
N THR A 767 -35.14 11.64 23.45
CA THR A 767 -34.68 10.25 23.41
C THR A 767 -33.74 10.04 24.59
N VAL A 768 -34.19 9.27 25.56
CA VAL A 768 -33.39 8.98 26.76
C VAL A 768 -32.52 7.77 26.48
N GLY A 769 -31.22 7.86 26.77
CA GLY A 769 -30.29 6.73 26.63
C GLY A 769 -30.62 5.65 27.65
N ASP A 770 -30.72 4.41 27.19
CA ASP A 770 -31.07 3.23 27.99
C ASP A 770 -29.80 2.41 28.31
N LEU A 771 -29.88 1.60 29.39
CA LEU A 771 -28.82 0.65 29.79
C LEU A 771 -29.30 -0.79 29.55
N TYR A 772 -28.54 -1.53 28.75
CA TYR A 772 -28.79 -2.92 28.39
C TYR A 772 -27.74 -3.85 29.00
N ILE A 773 -28.20 -4.92 29.65
CA ILE A 773 -27.34 -5.97 30.23
C ILE A 773 -27.88 -7.32 29.78
N TYR A 774 -27.12 -8.02 28.94
CA TYR A 774 -27.48 -9.31 28.36
C TYR A 774 -26.82 -10.47 29.12
N ASP A 775 -27.24 -11.71 28.80
CA ASP A 775 -26.65 -12.93 29.36
C ASP A 775 -25.16 -13.04 29.02
N GLY A 776 -24.34 -13.45 30.00
CA GLY A 776 -22.89 -13.49 29.89
C GLY A 776 -22.15 -12.18 30.23
N ALA A 777 -22.86 -11.09 30.55
CA ALA A 777 -22.22 -9.88 31.06
C ALA A 777 -21.67 -10.06 32.49
N THR A 778 -20.48 -9.55 32.76
CA THR A 778 -19.83 -9.57 34.09
C THR A 778 -19.55 -8.17 34.60
N PHE A 779 -19.66 -7.98 35.92
CA PHE A 779 -19.35 -6.75 36.61
C PHE A 779 -18.35 -7.06 37.72
N ASP A 780 -17.11 -6.65 37.54
CA ASP A 780 -16.02 -6.91 38.47
C ASP A 780 -15.56 -5.61 39.14
N LEU A 781 -15.34 -5.66 40.46
CA LEU A 781 -14.74 -4.59 41.23
C LEU A 781 -13.37 -5.03 41.73
N GLU A 782 -12.32 -4.31 41.34
CA GLU A 782 -10.98 -4.49 41.84
C GLU A 782 -10.63 -3.39 42.86
N LEU A 783 -10.21 -3.79 44.05
CA LEU A 783 -9.82 -2.87 45.13
C LEU A 783 -8.30 -2.88 45.27
N GLU A 784 -7.64 -1.82 44.79
CA GLU A 784 -6.20 -1.65 44.93
C GLU A 784 -5.89 -0.47 45.89
N GLY A 785 -5.31 -0.76 47.05
CA GLY A 785 -4.80 0.30 47.95
C GLY A 785 -5.84 1.13 48.72
N VAL A 786 -7.14 0.82 48.61
CA VAL A 786 -8.21 1.56 49.32
C VAL A 786 -8.19 1.32 50.83
N ALA A 787 -8.15 2.39 51.64
CA ALA A 787 -8.16 2.34 53.10
C ALA A 787 -9.54 2.64 53.74
N GLU A 788 -10.48 3.23 53.00
CA GLU A 788 -11.84 3.57 53.47
C GLU A 788 -12.90 3.15 52.44
N VAL A 789 -13.97 2.53 52.92
CA VAL A 789 -15.11 2.03 52.15
C VAL A 789 -16.09 3.17 51.89
N GLY A 790 -16.58 3.32 50.65
CA GLY A 790 -17.49 4.40 50.25
C GLY A 790 -18.52 3.95 49.21
N ARG A 791 -19.51 4.81 48.93
CA ARG A 791 -20.52 4.62 47.89
C ARG A 791 -19.98 5.18 46.56
N TYR A 792 -19.93 4.36 45.52
CA TYR A 792 -19.44 4.77 44.19
C TYR A 792 -20.59 4.73 43.17
N LEU A 793 -20.74 5.82 42.42
CA LEU A 793 -21.66 5.93 41.28
C LEU A 793 -20.86 5.66 40.00
N LEU A 794 -21.01 4.48 39.43
CA LEU A 794 -20.24 4.09 38.23
C LEU A 794 -20.94 4.55 36.94
N ILE A 795 -22.27 4.38 36.88
CA ILE A 795 -23.09 4.74 35.73
C ILE A 795 -24.28 5.55 36.24
N SER A 796 -24.48 6.73 35.66
CA SER A 796 -25.71 7.51 35.76
C SER A 796 -26.46 7.40 34.43
N TYR A 797 -27.75 7.06 34.48
CA TYR A 797 -28.61 7.10 33.31
C TYR A 797 -29.96 7.71 33.65
N ALA A 798 -30.51 8.52 32.74
CA ALA A 798 -31.79 9.21 32.91
C ALA A 798 -32.99 8.43 32.32
N GLY A 799 -32.74 7.24 31.73
CA GLY A 799 -33.66 6.38 30.97
C GLY A 799 -34.89 5.85 31.70
N ASP A 800 -35.99 5.68 30.95
CA ASP A 800 -37.24 5.07 31.44
C ASP A 800 -37.22 3.52 31.34
N ARG A 801 -36.24 2.91 30.66
CA ARG A 801 -36.18 1.46 30.42
C ARG A 801 -34.82 0.86 30.79
N TYR A 802 -34.89 -0.10 31.71
CA TYR A 802 -33.88 -1.13 31.90
C TYR A 802 -34.43 -2.44 31.31
N ALA A 803 -33.75 -2.99 30.31
CA ALA A 803 -34.14 -4.25 29.68
C ALA A 803 -33.01 -5.27 29.79
N SER A 804 -33.10 -6.19 30.76
CA SER A 804 -32.39 -7.46 30.70
C SER A 804 -33.20 -8.40 29.80
N ASP A 805 -32.69 -8.75 28.62
CA ASP A 805 -33.37 -9.73 27.76
C ASP A 805 -33.34 -11.10 28.44
N THR A 806 -34.41 -11.41 29.16
CA THR A 806 -34.87 -12.79 29.27
C THR A 806 -36.03 -12.90 28.30
N SER A 807 -35.88 -13.72 27.28
CA SER A 807 -36.97 -14.23 26.45
C SER A 807 -37.95 -15.14 27.24
N ALA A 808 -38.19 -14.84 28.51
CA ALA A 808 -39.22 -15.43 29.34
C ALA A 808 -40.05 -14.28 29.93
N ALA A 809 -41.32 -14.25 29.54
CA ALA A 809 -42.34 -13.51 30.25
C ALA A 809 -42.45 -14.03 31.69
N ASP A 810 -41.62 -13.51 32.59
CA ASP A 810 -41.87 -13.51 34.02
C ASP A 810 -41.19 -12.31 34.66
N THR A 811 -42.01 -11.62 35.46
CA THR A 811 -41.68 -10.39 36.17
C THR A 811 -40.56 -10.62 37.19
N GLY A 812 -39.43 -9.93 37.03
CA GLY A 812 -38.57 -9.48 38.13
C GLY A 812 -37.84 -10.57 38.93
N GLU A 813 -37.14 -11.48 38.26
CA GLU A 813 -36.20 -12.38 38.93
C GLU A 813 -34.77 -12.09 38.42
N PHE A 814 -33.97 -11.57 39.34
CA PHE A 814 -32.60 -11.10 39.19
C PHE A 814 -31.68 -12.18 38.60
N ILE A 815 -30.74 -11.80 37.72
CA ILE A 815 -29.63 -12.68 37.34
C ILE A 815 -28.88 -13.02 38.63
N GLU A 816 -28.92 -14.30 39.02
CA GLU A 816 -28.25 -14.85 40.19
C GLU A 816 -26.76 -15.01 39.84
N THR A 817 -25.92 -13.99 40.07
CA THR A 817 -24.46 -14.10 39.92
C THR A 817 -23.87 -14.86 41.10
N ASP A 818 -23.63 -16.16 40.91
CA ASP A 818 -23.04 -17.10 41.87
C ASP A 818 -21.56 -16.77 42.27
N VAL A 819 -20.97 -15.66 41.80
CA VAL A 819 -19.53 -15.37 41.97
C VAL A 819 -19.23 -14.29 43.01
N LEU A 820 -20.12 -13.32 43.27
CA LEU A 820 -19.86 -12.18 44.16
C LEU A 820 -20.17 -12.44 45.66
N GLN A 821 -20.82 -13.55 46.00
CA GLN A 821 -21.05 -13.95 47.40
C GLN A 821 -19.76 -14.37 48.15
N THR A 822 -18.67 -14.61 47.44
CA THR A 822 -17.42 -15.10 48.07
C THR A 822 -16.59 -13.97 48.70
N LEU A 823 -16.83 -12.71 48.30
CA LEU A 823 -16.10 -11.53 48.79
C LEU A 823 -16.95 -10.57 49.63
N GLY A 824 -18.26 -10.80 49.74
CA GLY A 824 -19.15 -9.89 50.45
C GLY A 824 -19.20 -8.53 49.74
N ILE A 825 -19.71 -8.45 48.53
CA ILE A 825 -19.99 -7.19 47.81
C ILE A 825 -21.46 -7.24 47.33
N GLU A 826 -22.31 -6.29 47.78
CA GLU A 826 -23.73 -6.14 47.43
C GLU A 826 -23.78 -4.93 46.52
N TYR A 827 -24.13 -5.14 45.27
CA TYR A 827 -24.50 -4.04 44.38
C TYR A 827 -26.02 -3.91 44.41
N TYR A 828 -26.53 -2.68 44.37
CA TYR A 828 -27.93 -2.44 44.08
C TYR A 828 -28.08 -1.28 43.12
N LEU A 829 -29.14 -1.35 42.32
CA LEU A 829 -29.61 -0.21 41.55
C LEU A 829 -30.34 0.72 42.52
N ASP A 830 -29.77 1.90 42.78
CA ASP A 830 -30.45 2.93 43.57
C ASP A 830 -31.32 3.78 42.65
N TYR A 831 -32.62 3.81 42.93
CA TYR A 831 -33.62 4.59 42.19
C TYR A 831 -33.94 5.94 42.87
N SER A 832 -33.19 6.34 43.91
CA SER A 832 -33.56 7.45 44.79
C SER A 832 -33.03 8.83 44.37
N VAL A 833 -32.13 8.94 43.38
CA VAL A 833 -31.55 10.23 42.98
C VAL A 833 -32.39 10.87 41.88
N ALA A 834 -33.37 11.69 42.21
CA ALA A 834 -34.02 12.69 41.31
C ALA A 834 -34.43 12.24 39.87
N GLY A 835 -34.70 10.96 39.62
CA GLY A 835 -35.05 10.45 38.28
C GLY A 835 -33.88 9.86 37.48
N GLU A 836 -32.71 9.71 38.10
CA GLU A 836 -31.54 8.98 37.59
C GLU A 836 -31.38 7.66 38.36
N VAL A 837 -31.05 6.58 37.65
CA VAL A 837 -30.77 5.29 38.27
C VAL A 837 -29.26 5.05 38.27
N ALA A 838 -28.76 4.66 39.44
CA ALA A 838 -27.34 4.49 39.72
C ALA A 838 -26.97 3.01 39.88
N LEU A 839 -25.95 2.51 39.16
CA LEU A 839 -25.26 1.29 39.57
C LEU A 839 -24.34 1.63 40.74
N VAL A 840 -24.77 1.26 41.95
CA VAL A 840 -24.04 1.48 43.19
C VAL A 840 -23.42 0.15 43.64
N ILE A 841 -22.10 0.13 43.80
CA ILE A 841 -21.39 -1.02 44.35
C ILE A 841 -21.07 -0.74 45.82
N GLU A 842 -21.60 -1.56 46.73
CA GLU A 842 -21.29 -1.52 48.16
C GLU A 842 -20.53 -2.81 48.55
N SER A 843 -19.47 -2.71 49.35
CA SER A 843 -18.88 -3.91 49.93
C SER A 843 -19.77 -4.40 51.10
N VAL A 844 -20.35 -5.60 51.02
CA VAL A 844 -20.93 -6.34 52.15
C VAL A 844 -19.85 -6.71 53.16
N ASP A 845 -19.64 -5.81 54.10
CA ASP A 845 -19.56 -6.27 55.49
C ASP A 845 -20.35 -5.39 56.45
N GLN A 846 -21.25 -4.53 55.93
CA GLN A 846 -22.15 -3.71 56.72
C GLN A 846 -23.50 -3.60 56.00
N LEU A 847 -24.47 -4.44 56.36
CA LEU A 847 -25.88 -4.13 56.07
C LEU A 847 -26.16 -2.75 56.68
N LEU A 848 -26.40 -1.72 55.87
CA LEU A 848 -26.86 -0.40 56.33
C LEU A 848 -28.08 -0.60 57.22
N LEU A 849 -27.98 -0.24 58.50
CA LEU A 849 -29.16 -0.05 59.33
C LEU A 849 -29.65 1.38 59.12
N ASP A 850 -30.92 1.59 58.74
CA ASP A 850 -31.44 2.94 58.54
C ASP A 850 -31.18 3.79 59.81
N GLY A 851 -30.40 4.85 59.66
CA GLY A 851 -29.96 5.70 60.77
C GLY A 851 -28.53 5.49 61.27
N ASP A 852 -27.72 4.60 60.68
CA ASP A 852 -26.25 4.57 60.84
C ASP A 852 -25.63 5.53 59.82
N PHE A 853 -25.39 6.77 60.23
CA PHE A 853 -24.95 7.85 59.35
C PHE A 853 -23.43 8.03 59.32
N ASN A 854 -22.72 7.47 60.30
CA ASN A 854 -21.26 7.43 60.30
C ASN A 854 -20.69 6.11 59.74
N PHE A 855 -21.57 5.16 59.40
CA PHE A 855 -21.26 3.85 58.83
C PHE A 855 -20.35 3.00 59.71
N ASP A 856 -20.47 3.14 61.04
CA ASP A 856 -19.66 2.36 62.00
C ASP A 856 -20.26 0.99 62.36
N GLY A 857 -21.42 0.67 61.77
CA GLY A 857 -22.15 -0.57 61.95
C GLY A 857 -23.10 -0.58 63.15
N ASN A 858 -23.25 0.56 63.85
CA ASN A 858 -24.15 0.73 64.97
C ASN A 858 -25.01 1.98 64.78
N VAL A 859 -26.31 1.88 65.04
CA VAL A 859 -27.18 3.06 65.11
C VAL A 859 -27.16 3.60 66.55
N ASP A 860 -26.40 4.66 66.82
CA ASP A 860 -26.22 5.20 68.17
C ASP A 860 -26.33 6.74 68.29
N LEU A 861 -25.83 7.30 69.40
CA LEU A 861 -25.91 8.73 69.68
C LEU A 861 -25.04 9.57 68.73
N LEU A 862 -24.03 8.98 68.10
CA LEU A 862 -23.18 9.63 67.11
C LEU A 862 -23.97 9.90 65.83
N ASP A 863 -24.79 8.96 65.39
CA ASP A 863 -25.68 9.15 64.24
C ASP A 863 -26.77 10.17 64.53
N LEU A 864 -27.37 10.10 65.73
CA LEU A 864 -28.32 11.11 66.16
C LEU A 864 -27.71 12.51 66.17
N SER A 865 -26.41 12.61 66.46
CA SER A 865 -25.69 13.89 66.44
C SER A 865 -25.44 14.41 65.02
N ILE A 866 -25.23 13.52 64.05
CA ILE A 866 -25.09 13.85 62.62
C ILE A 866 -26.43 14.38 62.09
N LEU A 867 -27.52 13.64 62.30
CA LEU A 867 -28.87 14.07 61.90
C LEU A 867 -29.26 15.40 62.55
N ALA A 868 -29.02 15.53 63.86
CA ALA A 868 -29.35 16.76 64.58
C ALA A 868 -28.55 17.98 64.07
N ALA A 869 -27.32 17.78 63.59
CA ALA A 869 -26.48 18.85 63.05
C ALA A 869 -27.02 19.37 61.71
N ASN A 870 -27.67 18.52 60.92
CA ASN A 870 -28.18 18.84 59.59
C ASN A 870 -29.71 18.97 59.54
N PHE A 871 -30.40 18.91 60.67
CA PHE A 871 -31.86 18.97 60.71
C PHE A 871 -32.44 20.20 60.00
N ASN A 872 -33.39 19.95 59.11
CA ASN A 872 -34.06 20.88 58.20
C ASN A 872 -33.10 21.56 57.19
N GLN A 873 -31.99 20.88 56.85
CA GLN A 873 -31.03 21.26 55.81
C GLN A 873 -30.96 20.15 54.76
N SER A 874 -30.43 20.50 53.58
CA SER A 874 -30.18 19.51 52.55
C SER A 874 -28.84 18.82 52.81
N ALA A 875 -28.85 17.50 52.85
CA ALA A 875 -27.69 16.65 53.02
C ALA A 875 -27.99 15.27 52.43
N GLY A 876 -26.96 14.48 52.13
CA GLY A 876 -27.13 13.06 51.77
C GLY A 876 -27.20 12.16 53.00
N VAL A 877 -27.19 10.84 52.79
CA VAL A 877 -27.33 9.82 53.83
C VAL A 877 -26.34 10.00 54.99
N SER A 878 -25.06 10.22 54.70
CA SER A 878 -24.02 10.50 55.73
C SER A 878 -24.20 11.82 56.48
N GLY A 879 -25.08 12.69 55.99
CA GLY A 879 -25.50 13.92 56.64
C GLY A 879 -26.75 13.76 57.51
N GLY A 880 -27.37 12.58 57.57
CA GLY A 880 -28.55 12.32 58.41
C GLY A 880 -29.87 12.16 57.65
N ASP A 881 -29.83 12.10 56.32
CA ASP A 881 -30.99 11.84 55.45
C ASP A 881 -31.16 10.33 55.25
N ALA A 882 -31.88 9.68 56.16
CA ALA A 882 -32.06 8.22 56.13
C ALA A 882 -33.03 7.76 55.04
N ASN A 883 -33.95 8.60 54.58
CA ASN A 883 -34.93 8.23 53.56
C ASN A 883 -34.51 8.65 52.13
N GLY A 884 -33.43 9.42 51.99
CA GLY A 884 -32.85 9.84 50.72
C GLY A 884 -33.63 10.91 49.97
N ASP A 885 -34.50 11.67 50.65
CA ASP A 885 -35.34 12.70 50.00
C ASP A 885 -34.65 14.07 49.83
N GLY A 886 -33.39 14.17 50.26
CA GLY A 886 -32.54 15.34 50.14
C GLY A 886 -32.77 16.38 51.22
N ILE A 887 -33.62 16.13 52.23
CA ILE A 887 -33.88 17.01 53.37
C ILE A 887 -33.90 16.21 54.67
N VAL A 888 -32.97 16.51 55.57
CA VAL A 888 -32.93 15.88 56.89
C VAL A 888 -34.10 16.36 57.76
N ASP A 889 -35.11 15.55 58.03
CA ASP A 889 -36.31 15.93 58.77
C ASP A 889 -36.81 14.90 59.81
N LEU A 890 -38.08 14.98 60.19
CA LEU A 890 -38.67 14.08 61.19
C LEU A 890 -38.83 12.65 60.69
N LEU A 891 -38.88 12.43 59.38
CA LEU A 891 -38.95 11.11 58.75
C LEU A 891 -37.62 10.39 58.92
N ASP A 892 -36.48 11.06 58.75
CA ASP A 892 -35.16 10.49 58.99
C ASP A 892 -34.93 10.17 60.46
N LEU A 893 -35.40 11.04 61.34
CA LEU A 893 -35.34 10.80 62.78
C LEU A 893 -36.18 9.58 63.16
N SER A 894 -37.28 9.32 62.45
CA SER A 894 -38.12 8.16 62.69
C SER A 894 -37.47 6.85 62.25
N LEU A 895 -36.68 6.89 61.17
CA LEU A 895 -35.89 5.76 60.68
C LEU A 895 -34.74 5.44 61.63
N LEU A 896 -33.94 6.44 62.02
CA LEU A 896 -32.90 6.27 63.04
C LEU A 896 -33.47 5.77 64.36
N ALA A 897 -34.59 6.34 64.83
CA ALA A 897 -35.20 5.91 66.07
C ALA A 897 -35.72 4.46 66.02
N SER A 898 -36.07 3.96 64.84
CA SER A 898 -36.57 2.60 64.66
C SER A 898 -35.45 1.55 64.76
N ASN A 899 -34.22 1.94 64.41
CA ASN A 899 -33.05 1.07 64.46
C ASN A 899 -32.08 1.39 65.60
N PHE A 900 -32.36 2.41 66.41
CA PHE A 900 -31.50 2.85 67.51
C PHE A 900 -31.10 1.71 68.47
N GLY A 901 -29.78 1.51 68.62
CA GLY A 901 -29.17 0.46 69.43
C GLY A 901 -29.00 -0.89 68.71
N SER A 902 -29.24 -0.95 67.40
CA SER A 902 -29.04 -2.14 66.57
C SER A 902 -27.64 -2.14 65.95
N SER A 903 -27.12 -3.33 65.64
CA SER A 903 -25.79 -3.56 65.05
C SER A 903 -25.85 -4.66 63.98
N SER A 904 -25.05 -4.55 62.92
CA SER A 904 -25.10 -5.37 61.69
C SER A 904 -24.64 -6.84 61.79
N VAL A 905 -24.30 -7.37 62.98
CA VAL A 905 -23.80 -8.76 63.14
C VAL A 905 -24.88 -9.74 63.64
N PRO A 906 -25.17 -10.86 62.95
CA PRO A 906 -25.98 -11.96 63.51
C PRO A 906 -25.19 -12.72 64.59
N GLU A 907 -25.74 -12.88 65.80
CA GLU A 907 -25.09 -13.64 66.88
C GLU A 907 -24.75 -15.10 66.46
N PRO A 908 -23.46 -15.51 66.39
CA PRO A 908 -23.10 -16.91 66.21
C PRO A 908 -22.77 -17.52 67.58
N ALA A 909 -23.78 -17.88 68.40
CA ALA A 909 -23.47 -18.49 69.71
C ALA A 909 -24.49 -19.45 70.35
N ALA A 910 -25.70 -19.64 69.80
CA ALA A 910 -26.71 -20.49 70.47
C ALA A 910 -26.79 -21.95 69.97
N ALA A 911 -26.32 -22.28 68.76
CA ALA A 911 -26.52 -23.61 68.17
C ALA A 911 -25.36 -24.62 68.40
N VAL A 912 -24.13 -24.16 68.71
CA VAL A 912 -22.96 -25.04 68.86
C VAL A 912 -22.77 -25.58 70.30
N LEU A 913 -23.37 -24.94 71.31
CA LEU A 913 -23.35 -25.41 72.71
C LEU A 913 -24.35 -26.55 73.02
N GLY A 914 -25.31 -26.84 72.12
CA GLY A 914 -26.26 -27.94 72.25
C GLY A 914 -25.74 -29.30 71.76
N LEU A 915 -24.77 -29.32 70.84
CA LEU A 915 -24.28 -30.55 70.19
C LEU A 915 -22.97 -31.11 70.80
N LEU A 916 -22.25 -30.32 71.60
CA LEU A 916 -21.04 -30.77 72.31
C LEU A 916 -21.32 -31.40 73.69
N GLY A 917 -22.57 -31.38 74.16
CA GLY A 917 -23.00 -31.95 75.46
C GLY A 917 -23.31 -33.46 75.47
N LEU A 918 -23.37 -34.14 74.31
CA LEU A 918 -23.74 -35.57 74.24
C LEU A 918 -22.62 -36.51 73.73
N GLY A 919 -21.43 -36.01 73.40
CA GLY A 919 -20.35 -36.80 72.80
C GLY A 919 -19.22 -37.30 73.73
N VAL A 920 -19.13 -36.84 74.99
CA VAL A 920 -17.95 -37.08 75.85
C VAL A 920 -18.09 -38.25 76.85
N VAL A 921 -19.17 -39.06 76.77
CA VAL A 921 -19.23 -40.34 77.50
C VAL A 921 -19.39 -41.50 76.52
N THR A 922 -18.28 -41.91 75.89
CA THR A 922 -17.86 -43.32 75.78
C THR A 922 -16.64 -43.46 74.84
N ARG A 923 -15.44 -43.53 75.41
CA ARG A 923 -14.53 -44.69 75.33
C ARG A 923 -13.08 -44.32 75.67
N ARG A 924 -12.62 -44.85 76.81
CA ARG A 924 -11.24 -45.29 77.00
C ARG A 924 -11.24 -46.81 77.22
N ARG A 925 -10.23 -47.47 76.62
CA ARG A 925 -9.71 -48.84 76.80
C ARG A 925 -10.32 -49.90 75.88
N SER A 926 -9.53 -50.73 75.16
CA SER A 926 -8.18 -51.25 75.48
C SER A 926 -7.36 -51.62 74.23
N ALA A 927 -6.03 -51.55 74.45
CA ALA A 927 -4.90 -52.19 73.76
C ALA A 927 -4.55 -51.71 72.35
#